data_AF-A0AAV0T1F6-F1
#
_entry.id   AF-A0AAV0T1F6-F1
#
_cell.length_a   1.000
_cell.length_b   1.000
_cell.length_c   1.000
_cell.angle_alpha   90.00
_cell.angle_beta   90.00
_cell.angle_gamma   90.00
#
_symmetry.space_group_name_H-M   'P 1'
#
loop_
_entity.id
_entity.type
_entity.pdbx_description
1 polymer ?
#
loop_
_entity_poly.entity_id
_entity_poly.type
_entity_poly.pdbx_seq_one_letter_code
_entity_poly.pdbx_strand_id
1 'polypeptide(L)'
;MVLKGSDPDEQGEEEVLREALQTVRDQGFRMQRAANANDQSAVLKYAAEVLRELRTSLLSPKNYYHLYMEIMDQLRHFENYVDEQQQSGASMRMLYERVQSSGNVLPRLYLLVTVGAIYIKSREAPARDVLTDLVEMTKGVQHPLRGLFLRHYLSLSVRDKLPDTGSVYEQSGGGTVSDSVKFLLQNLRETNQLWIRLQHQKSRGARPLVVREKERMELRLLVGTSLVRLSQIDGVTSSIYAEQVIPGLLDDVVLPCKDCMAQQYLMDCIIQVFPDEFHLQNLERLLDAMEKLQANVDVALILTALLERLTKFREAQGNVIRTGQQETGADDRSKLKHEQQDGLRVFQQMMNMTAKMFLRSSRHAAGNEDVPSEGGGGDVHLASVLPYFVAFATFTLVWLDTTKSKNSHITAVIQQVVSGCLTFLRERTAWRVDKDKQRRQAVVSHLKFLALTLLRGLSIQDLLQVPSLLDLLALMPWHGAWKDVALIWIRVLLARHECVCNEKQMSFVLTVLAPLVRDDPSELQSLPSATTTDMGKNKEAEIFEAEQQTLAKVVHLVANDDHDVKFRVFLVARRAFLMSGVFRIRFTLVPLICQSLALARDLAALSQERTQSQGQETKAESEATVTDGNSKTFVTTPHEVLQFVHEMVTALASKQDALSVSCVYLFLQCALVADGCAFEAIAYEFITQAFIVYEDQITLAREQWRALEVMVASLRATRNLSSTNYDILATKTTQYSARLLKKNEQALMVLNCAHLFWHPSQRDGKRVRECLQRSLRIADSMKDITLNQISLFLDILEAYVYFFEMQTPEVTRNYLVGLLALVKDHLNNMKHGQWRREGESRYRAIMRCMDAFDISDDALSTSFSPPSLR
;
A
#
# COMPACT_ATOMS: atom_id res chain seq x y z
N MET A 1 13.92 -36.11 -8.40
CA MET A 1 15.07 -36.90 -7.92
C MET A 1 16.20 -36.73 -8.93
N VAL A 2 17.07 -35.75 -8.71
CA VAL A 2 18.35 -35.64 -9.42
C VAL A 2 19.38 -36.17 -8.43
N LEU A 3 20.00 -37.30 -8.78
CA LEU A 3 21.02 -37.96 -7.97
C LEU A 3 22.18 -36.99 -7.78
N LYS A 4 22.44 -36.64 -6.51
CA LYS A 4 23.72 -36.08 -6.06
C LYS A 4 24.81 -37.09 -6.39
N GLY A 5 25.47 -36.92 -7.53
CA GLY A 5 26.82 -37.44 -7.72
C GLY A 5 27.76 -36.50 -6.98
N SER A 6 28.31 -36.93 -5.86
CA SER A 6 29.48 -36.29 -5.24
C SER A 6 30.66 -36.49 -6.19
N ASP A 7 31.25 -35.39 -6.67
CA ASP A 7 32.43 -35.44 -7.54
C ASP A 7 33.60 -36.11 -6.80
N PRO A 8 34.34 -37.03 -7.43
CA PRO A 8 35.47 -37.73 -6.81
C PRO A 8 36.62 -36.80 -6.37
N ASP A 9 36.68 -35.57 -6.90
CA ASP A 9 37.63 -34.53 -6.47
C ASP A 9 37.31 -33.96 -5.07
N GLU A 10 36.04 -33.95 -4.63
CA GLU A 10 35.66 -33.44 -3.29
C GLU A 10 36.15 -34.34 -2.15
N GLN A 11 36.13 -35.67 -2.36
CA GLN A 11 36.59 -36.64 -1.35
C GLN A 11 38.11 -36.53 -1.12
N GLY A 12 38.88 -36.33 -2.19
CA GLY A 12 40.32 -36.11 -2.10
C GLY A 12 40.69 -34.78 -1.42
N GLU A 13 39.94 -33.70 -1.70
CA GLU A 13 40.14 -32.42 -1.00
C GLU A 13 39.87 -32.51 0.51
N GLU A 14 38.84 -33.27 0.92
CA GLU A 14 38.50 -33.46 2.34
C GLU A 14 39.57 -34.25 3.12
N GLU A 15 40.18 -35.26 2.50
CA GLU A 15 41.28 -36.01 3.12
C GLU A 15 42.51 -35.13 3.33
N VAL A 16 42.91 -34.36 2.30
CA VAL A 16 44.02 -33.41 2.40
C VAL A 16 43.76 -32.37 3.48
N LEU A 17 42.52 -31.87 3.60
CA LEU A 17 42.15 -30.95 4.68
C LEU A 17 42.28 -31.60 6.06
N ARG A 18 41.83 -32.85 6.21
CA ARG A 18 41.88 -33.58 7.49
C ARG A 18 43.32 -33.80 7.95
N GLU A 19 44.20 -34.22 7.05
CA GLU A 19 45.63 -34.41 7.34
C GLU A 19 46.32 -33.09 7.72
N ALA A 20 46.02 -32.01 7.00
CA ALA A 20 46.55 -30.68 7.30
C ALA A 20 46.10 -30.20 8.69
N LEU A 21 44.81 -30.35 9.03
CA LEU A 21 44.27 -29.96 10.34
C LEU A 21 44.87 -30.79 11.49
N GLN A 22 45.06 -32.10 11.28
CA GLN A 22 45.72 -32.94 12.28
C GLN A 22 47.17 -32.50 12.52
N THR A 23 47.91 -32.22 11.45
CA THR A 23 49.28 -31.70 11.54
C THR A 23 49.34 -30.36 12.27
N VAL A 24 48.40 -29.44 11.99
CA VAL A 24 48.29 -28.15 12.69
C VAL A 24 48.06 -28.33 14.18
N ARG A 25 47.19 -29.26 14.58
CA ARG A 25 46.90 -29.54 16.01
C ARG A 25 48.10 -30.16 16.72
N ASP A 26 48.74 -31.15 16.10
CA ASP A 26 49.89 -31.84 16.67
C ASP A 26 51.08 -30.88 16.88
N GLN A 27 51.35 -30.04 15.88
CA GLN A 27 52.43 -29.07 15.95
C GLN A 27 52.08 -27.87 16.84
N GLY A 28 50.81 -27.44 16.86
CA GLY A 28 50.30 -26.43 17.78
C GLY A 28 50.44 -26.85 19.25
N PHE A 29 50.14 -28.11 19.57
CA PHE A 29 50.35 -28.67 20.91
C PHE A 29 51.83 -28.67 21.31
N ARG A 30 52.73 -29.05 20.39
CA ARG A 30 54.18 -29.01 20.62
C ARG A 30 54.70 -27.59 20.81
N MET A 31 54.17 -26.64 20.04
CA MET A 31 54.49 -25.21 20.17
C MET A 31 54.11 -24.69 21.56
N GLN A 32 52.91 -24.98 22.05
CA GLN A 32 52.48 -24.57 23.39
C GLN A 32 53.32 -25.22 24.50
N ARG A 33 53.67 -26.50 24.34
CA ARG A 33 54.57 -27.18 25.29
C ARG A 33 55.96 -26.55 25.31
N ALA A 34 56.50 -26.18 24.15
CA ALA A 34 57.78 -25.49 24.04
C ALA A 34 57.71 -24.07 24.63
N ALA A 35 56.58 -23.37 24.49
CA ALA A 35 56.33 -22.06 25.08
C ALA A 35 56.37 -22.13 26.62
N ASN A 36 55.72 -23.14 27.21
CA ASN A 36 55.75 -23.40 28.65
C ASN A 36 57.16 -23.76 29.15
N ALA A 37 57.98 -24.39 28.32
CA ALA A 37 59.39 -24.72 28.62
C ALA A 37 60.35 -23.55 28.37
N ASN A 38 59.84 -22.40 27.90
CA ASN A 38 60.60 -21.20 27.55
C ASN A 38 61.70 -21.41 26.49
N ASP A 39 61.55 -22.40 25.60
CA ASP A 39 62.46 -22.64 24.48
C ASP A 39 62.03 -21.86 23.24
N GLN A 40 62.54 -20.63 23.12
CA GLN A 40 62.28 -19.74 21.99
C GLN A 40 62.56 -20.39 20.62
N SER A 41 63.60 -21.21 20.51
CA SER A 41 64.00 -21.80 19.22
C SER A 41 63.03 -22.88 18.76
N ALA A 42 62.58 -23.72 19.69
CA ALA A 42 61.58 -24.75 19.43
C ALA A 42 60.21 -24.15 19.13
N VAL A 43 59.80 -23.09 19.86
CA VAL A 43 58.52 -22.40 19.60
C VAL A 43 58.47 -21.87 18.17
N LEU A 44 59.51 -21.14 17.74
CA LEU A 44 59.55 -20.59 16.38
C LEU A 44 59.57 -21.68 15.30
N LYS A 45 60.27 -22.79 15.56
CA LYS A 45 60.29 -23.95 14.65
C LYS A 45 58.90 -24.57 14.50
N TYR A 46 58.22 -24.88 15.61
CA TYR A 46 56.89 -25.49 15.56
C TYR A 46 55.84 -24.53 15.00
N ALA A 47 55.92 -23.23 15.32
CA ALA A 47 55.06 -22.21 14.71
C ALA A 47 55.26 -22.13 13.18
N ALA A 48 56.51 -22.21 12.71
CA ALA A 48 56.81 -22.25 11.28
C ALA A 48 56.32 -23.55 10.60
N GLU A 49 56.33 -24.69 11.31
CA GLU A 49 55.76 -25.95 10.84
C GLU A 49 54.22 -25.90 10.74
N VAL A 50 53.53 -25.30 11.73
CA VAL A 50 52.07 -25.05 11.66
C VAL A 50 51.73 -24.22 10.43
N LEU A 51 52.46 -23.12 10.21
CA LEU A 51 52.22 -22.21 9.09
C LEU A 51 52.63 -22.78 7.73
N ARG A 52 53.42 -23.86 7.70
CA ARG A 52 53.83 -24.51 6.46
C ARG A 52 52.62 -25.10 5.73
N GLU A 53 51.59 -25.54 6.45
CA GLU A 53 50.37 -26.13 5.86
C GLU A 53 49.60 -25.13 5.00
N LEU A 54 49.67 -23.82 5.28
CA LEU A 54 49.09 -22.76 4.44
C LEU A 54 49.73 -22.66 3.04
N ARG A 55 50.83 -23.36 2.80
CA ARG A 55 51.47 -23.43 1.47
C ARG A 55 50.81 -24.43 0.54
N THR A 56 49.76 -25.12 0.95
CA THR A 56 48.99 -25.97 0.03
C THR A 56 48.34 -25.13 -1.08
N SER A 57 48.19 -25.74 -2.25
CA SER A 57 47.39 -25.23 -3.38
C SER A 57 46.27 -26.19 -3.80
N LEU A 58 46.11 -27.29 -3.04
CA LEU A 58 45.18 -28.37 -3.37
C LEU A 58 43.77 -28.11 -2.82
N LEU A 59 43.63 -27.18 -1.88
CA LEU A 59 42.36 -26.87 -1.23
C LEU A 59 41.59 -25.81 -2.01
N SER A 60 40.27 -26.02 -2.15
CA SER A 60 39.33 -24.97 -2.53
C SER A 60 39.35 -23.79 -1.54
N PRO A 61 38.92 -22.58 -1.94
CA PRO A 61 38.92 -21.41 -1.07
C PRO A 61 38.16 -21.59 0.25
N LYS A 62 37.07 -22.36 0.24
CA LYS A 62 36.28 -22.69 1.42
C LYS A 62 37.05 -23.58 2.40
N ASN A 63 37.68 -24.64 1.90
CA ASN A 63 38.49 -25.54 2.73
C ASN A 63 39.77 -24.86 3.23
N TYR A 64 40.35 -23.99 2.40
CA TYR A 64 41.47 -23.16 2.81
C TYR A 64 41.09 -22.17 3.91
N TYR A 65 39.89 -21.57 3.86
CA TYR A 65 39.35 -20.74 4.95
C TYR A 65 39.23 -21.53 6.26
N HIS A 66 38.76 -22.78 6.21
CA HIS A 66 38.68 -23.63 7.40
C HIS A 66 40.06 -23.91 8.01
N LEU A 67 41.04 -24.28 7.18
CA LEU A 67 42.44 -24.45 7.62
C LEU A 67 43.00 -23.14 8.20
N TYR A 68 42.72 -22.01 7.56
CA TYR A 68 43.14 -20.69 8.02
C TYR A 68 42.61 -20.38 9.42
N MET A 69 41.33 -20.66 9.71
CA MET A 69 40.73 -20.41 11.02
C MET A 69 41.39 -21.23 12.14
N GLU A 70 41.68 -22.51 11.92
CA GLU A 70 42.37 -23.33 12.91
C GLU A 70 43.80 -22.82 13.16
N ILE A 71 44.51 -22.40 12.11
CA ILE A 71 45.86 -21.82 12.23
C ILE A 71 45.83 -20.48 12.95
N MET A 72 44.82 -19.66 12.72
CA MET A 72 44.61 -18.40 13.44
C MET A 72 44.48 -18.63 14.96
N ASP A 73 43.78 -19.68 15.37
CA ASP A 73 43.67 -20.02 16.79
C ASP A 73 45.04 -20.41 17.37
N GLN A 74 45.85 -21.19 16.63
CA GLN A 74 47.23 -21.50 17.06
C GLN A 74 48.10 -20.23 17.11
N LEU A 75 47.99 -19.33 16.13
CA LEU A 75 48.74 -18.08 16.11
C LEU A 75 48.40 -17.16 17.30
N ARG A 76 47.17 -17.18 17.83
CA ARG A 76 46.83 -16.44 19.07
C ARG A 76 47.64 -16.92 20.27
N HIS A 77 47.89 -18.23 20.38
CA HIS A 77 48.75 -18.77 21.44
C HIS A 77 50.19 -18.31 21.26
N PHE A 78 50.66 -18.24 20.02
CA PHE A 78 51.97 -17.67 19.72
C PHE A 78 52.04 -16.16 20.00
N GLU A 79 51.00 -15.40 19.68
CA GLU A 79 50.88 -13.97 20.00
C GLU A 79 50.97 -13.74 21.52
N ASN A 80 50.21 -14.51 22.31
CA ASN A 80 50.26 -14.44 23.78
C ASN A 80 51.67 -14.74 24.32
N TYR A 81 52.33 -15.77 23.79
CA TYR A 81 53.71 -16.09 24.16
C TYR A 81 54.66 -14.92 23.87
N VAL A 82 54.54 -14.28 22.70
CA VAL A 82 55.38 -13.12 22.35
C VAL A 82 55.08 -11.92 23.26
N ASP A 83 53.83 -11.72 23.66
CA ASP A 83 53.43 -10.66 24.61
C ASP A 83 54.03 -10.93 26.01
N GLU A 84 54.01 -12.18 26.48
CA GLU A 84 54.67 -12.58 27.73
C GLU A 84 56.19 -12.36 27.69
N GLN A 85 56.85 -12.69 26.57
CA GLN A 85 58.28 -12.41 26.38
C GLN A 85 58.58 -10.91 26.42
N GLN A 86 57.73 -10.09 25.82
CA GLN A 86 57.85 -8.63 25.84
C GLN A 86 57.72 -8.09 27.28
N GLN A 87 56.75 -8.59 28.05
CA GLN A 87 56.58 -8.23 29.47
C GLN A 87 57.77 -8.68 30.32
N SER A 88 58.43 -9.78 29.97
CA SER A 88 59.66 -10.24 30.61
C SER A 88 60.91 -9.40 30.29
N GLY A 89 60.80 -8.39 29.41
CA GLY A 89 61.89 -7.47 29.04
C GLY A 89 62.76 -7.94 27.87
N ALA A 90 62.30 -8.93 27.08
CA ALA A 90 63.02 -9.34 25.88
C ALA A 90 62.99 -8.24 24.80
N SER A 91 64.13 -8.00 24.13
CA SER A 91 64.21 -7.01 23.04
C SER A 91 63.38 -7.47 21.84
N MET A 92 62.34 -6.70 21.53
CA MET A 92 61.41 -7.06 20.46
C MET A 92 62.02 -6.91 19.07
N ARG A 93 62.97 -5.97 18.92
CA ARG A 93 63.78 -5.84 17.70
C ARG A 93 64.52 -7.14 17.34
N MET A 94 65.16 -7.79 18.31
CA MET A 94 65.87 -9.06 18.04
C MET A 94 64.91 -10.18 17.66
N LEU A 95 63.71 -10.20 18.26
CA LEU A 95 62.69 -11.18 17.89
C LEU A 95 62.18 -10.94 16.46
N TYR A 96 61.98 -9.67 16.09
CA TYR A 96 61.57 -9.25 14.74
C TYR A 96 62.60 -9.67 13.67
N GLU A 97 63.90 -9.45 13.94
CA GLU A 97 64.99 -9.91 13.05
C GLU A 97 65.11 -11.44 13.02
N ARG A 98 64.98 -12.12 14.18
CA ARG A 98 65.12 -13.58 14.27
C ARG A 98 64.03 -14.32 13.51
N VAL A 99 62.79 -13.84 13.56
CA VAL A 99 61.68 -14.44 12.80
C VAL A 99 61.91 -14.40 11.28
N GLN A 100 62.66 -13.41 10.79
CA GLN A 100 62.99 -13.31 9.36
C GLN A 100 63.92 -14.44 8.86
N SER A 101 64.61 -15.13 9.77
CA SER A 101 65.48 -16.28 9.44
C SER A 101 64.71 -17.53 8.97
N SER A 102 63.37 -17.56 9.13
CA SER A 102 62.55 -18.64 8.59
C SER A 102 62.69 -18.71 7.06
N GLY A 103 63.18 -19.84 6.55
CA GLY A 103 63.50 -20.00 5.13
C GLY A 103 62.29 -19.91 4.18
N ASN A 104 61.09 -20.24 4.64
CA ASN A 104 59.87 -20.16 3.83
C ASN A 104 59.17 -18.80 3.99
N VAL A 105 58.87 -18.14 2.86
CA VAL A 105 58.28 -16.79 2.84
C VAL A 105 56.94 -16.68 3.57
N LEU A 106 56.04 -17.66 3.42
CA LEU A 106 54.69 -17.57 3.98
C LEU A 106 54.71 -17.69 5.53
N PRO A 107 55.30 -18.74 6.14
CA PRO A 107 55.50 -18.78 7.59
C PRO A 107 56.23 -17.55 8.13
N ARG A 108 57.29 -17.11 7.44
CA ARG A 108 58.05 -15.93 7.83
C ARG A 108 57.16 -14.70 7.98
N LEU A 109 56.30 -14.43 7.00
CA LEU A 109 55.46 -13.23 7.02
C LEU A 109 54.36 -13.30 8.07
N TYR A 110 53.73 -14.45 8.32
CA TYR A 110 52.75 -14.58 9.40
C TYR A 110 53.38 -14.35 10.79
N LEU A 111 54.54 -14.96 11.03
CA LEU A 111 55.30 -14.72 12.26
C LEU A 111 55.74 -13.25 12.35
N LEU A 112 56.21 -12.66 11.25
CA LEU A 112 56.65 -11.26 11.19
C LEU A 112 55.50 -10.29 11.48
N VAL A 113 54.29 -10.58 10.98
CA VAL A 113 53.09 -9.77 11.28
C VAL A 113 52.71 -9.88 12.76
N THR A 114 52.77 -11.08 13.35
CA THR A 114 52.42 -11.30 14.76
C THR A 114 53.41 -10.58 15.69
N VAL A 115 54.71 -10.73 15.41
CA VAL A 115 55.77 -10.03 16.14
C VAL A 115 55.70 -8.53 15.86
N GLY A 116 55.51 -8.11 14.61
CA GLY A 116 55.36 -6.69 14.26
C GLY A 116 54.20 -6.00 14.97
N ALA A 117 53.07 -6.68 15.16
CA ALA A 117 51.95 -6.17 15.93
C ALA A 117 52.34 -5.90 17.41
N ILE A 118 53.03 -6.83 18.05
CA ILE A 118 53.49 -6.65 19.43
C ILE A 118 54.62 -5.62 19.50
N TYR A 119 55.44 -5.48 18.45
CA TYR A 119 56.50 -4.48 18.37
C TYR A 119 55.95 -3.04 18.32
N ILE A 120 54.82 -2.85 17.65
CA ILE A 120 54.07 -1.59 17.70
C ILE A 120 53.50 -1.38 19.11
N LYS A 121 52.92 -2.43 19.71
CA LYS A 121 52.33 -2.38 21.06
C LYS A 121 53.37 -2.02 22.14
N SER A 122 54.60 -2.52 22.03
CA SER A 122 55.69 -2.27 22.97
C SER A 122 56.28 -0.86 22.88
N ARG A 123 55.98 -0.12 21.81
CA ARG A 123 56.47 1.25 21.54
C ARG A 123 58.00 1.35 21.39
N GLU A 124 58.69 0.24 21.15
CA GLU A 124 60.14 0.24 20.86
C GLU A 124 60.45 0.82 19.47
N ALA A 125 59.48 0.79 18.55
CA ALA A 125 59.57 1.37 17.22
C ALA A 125 58.32 2.20 16.87
N PRO A 126 58.45 3.25 16.04
CA PRO A 126 57.30 4.01 15.57
C PRO A 126 56.37 3.14 14.70
N ALA A 127 55.07 3.23 14.95
CA ALA A 127 54.06 2.41 14.30
C ALA A 127 54.11 2.51 12.76
N ARG A 128 54.30 3.72 12.22
CA ARG A 128 54.40 4.03 10.80
C ARG A 128 55.47 3.19 10.12
N ASP A 129 56.66 3.11 10.69
CA ASP A 129 57.79 2.45 10.03
C ASP A 129 57.57 0.92 10.01
N VAL A 130 57.06 0.35 11.10
CA VAL A 130 56.71 -1.09 11.16
C VAL A 130 55.55 -1.40 10.21
N LEU A 131 54.50 -0.58 10.18
CA LEU A 131 53.36 -0.77 9.27
C LEU A 131 53.77 -0.67 7.80
N THR A 132 54.63 0.29 7.47
CA THR A 132 55.17 0.48 6.11
C THR A 132 56.03 -0.72 5.71
N ASP A 133 56.89 -1.21 6.61
CA ASP A 133 57.70 -2.41 6.37
C ASP A 133 56.80 -3.64 6.16
N LEU A 134 55.83 -3.89 7.04
CA LEU A 134 54.93 -5.05 6.93
C LEU A 134 54.11 -5.04 5.63
N VAL A 135 53.57 -3.89 5.21
CA VAL A 135 52.78 -3.81 3.97
C VAL A 135 53.63 -3.98 2.71
N GLU A 136 54.89 -3.54 2.74
CA GLU A 136 55.87 -3.76 1.67
C GLU A 136 56.34 -5.21 1.63
N MET A 137 56.72 -5.79 2.77
CA MET A 137 57.21 -7.17 2.87
C MET A 137 56.13 -8.20 2.49
N THR A 138 54.85 -7.91 2.79
CA THR A 138 53.73 -8.75 2.35
C THR A 138 53.50 -8.75 0.83
N LYS A 139 54.06 -7.79 0.08
CA LYS A 139 54.10 -7.87 -1.40
C LYS A 139 54.92 -9.06 -1.90
N GLY A 140 55.76 -9.69 -1.08
CA GLY A 140 56.47 -10.91 -1.46
C GLY A 140 55.55 -12.10 -1.83
N VAL A 141 54.27 -12.09 -1.40
CA VAL A 141 53.33 -13.18 -1.67
C VAL A 141 52.33 -12.78 -2.76
N GLN A 142 52.64 -13.15 -4.00
CA GLN A 142 51.84 -12.82 -5.17
C GLN A 142 50.79 -13.90 -5.53
N HIS A 143 50.75 -15.02 -4.79
CA HIS A 143 49.74 -16.06 -4.99
C HIS A 143 48.37 -15.56 -4.50
N PRO A 144 47.30 -15.56 -5.34
CA PRO A 144 46.00 -14.97 -4.99
C PRO A 144 45.44 -15.40 -3.64
N LEU A 145 45.17 -16.70 -3.46
CA LEU A 145 44.53 -17.21 -2.23
C LEU A 145 45.37 -16.91 -0.96
N ARG A 146 46.63 -17.38 -0.94
CA ARG A 146 47.55 -17.21 0.19
C ARG A 146 47.82 -15.74 0.54
N GLY A 147 47.96 -14.89 -0.47
CA GLY A 147 48.18 -13.46 -0.29
C GLY A 147 46.95 -12.74 0.27
N LEU A 148 45.74 -13.10 -0.19
CA LEU A 148 44.48 -12.56 0.35
C LEU A 148 44.36 -12.85 1.86
N PHE A 149 44.59 -14.10 2.27
CA PHE A 149 44.53 -14.50 3.68
C PHE A 149 45.62 -13.86 4.54
N LEU A 150 46.85 -13.75 4.02
CA LEU A 150 47.94 -13.08 4.73
C LEU A 150 47.65 -11.58 4.92
N ARG A 151 47.12 -10.89 3.90
CA ARG A 151 46.75 -9.47 3.99
C ARG A 151 45.53 -9.24 4.88
N HIS A 152 44.59 -10.18 4.86
CA HIS A 152 43.49 -10.19 5.82
C HIS A 152 44.04 -10.34 7.26
N TYR A 153 44.96 -11.27 7.49
CA TYR A 153 45.62 -11.43 8.79
C TYR A 153 46.37 -10.18 9.24
N LEU A 154 47.11 -9.52 8.33
CA LEU A 154 47.76 -8.24 8.59
C LEU A 154 46.74 -7.20 9.08
N SER A 155 45.62 -7.03 8.36
CA SER A 155 44.57 -6.08 8.72
C SER A 155 43.87 -6.41 10.05
N LEU A 156 43.77 -7.69 10.41
CA LEU A 156 43.26 -8.12 11.72
C LEU A 156 44.26 -7.81 12.85
N SER A 157 45.54 -8.14 12.64
CA SER A 157 46.59 -8.06 13.67
C SER A 157 46.91 -6.62 14.07
N VAL A 158 46.77 -5.67 13.13
CA VAL A 158 47.07 -4.26 13.36
C VAL A 158 45.84 -3.42 13.73
N ARG A 159 44.65 -4.02 13.84
CA ARG A 159 43.36 -3.31 14.05
C ARG A 159 43.42 -2.26 15.15
N ASP A 160 43.92 -2.64 16.32
CA ASP A 160 43.97 -1.86 17.55
C ASP A 160 45.27 -1.03 17.66
N LYS A 161 46.10 -1.04 16.62
CA LYS A 161 47.50 -0.57 16.64
C LYS A 161 47.80 0.46 15.54
N LEU A 162 46.75 0.92 14.85
CA LEU A 162 46.86 1.99 13.85
C LEU A 162 46.99 3.35 14.57
N PRO A 163 47.85 4.26 14.06
CA PRO A 163 47.83 5.67 14.46
C PRO A 163 46.44 6.29 14.23
N ASP A 164 45.84 6.81 15.30
CA ASP A 164 44.55 7.48 15.28
C ASP A 164 44.59 8.72 16.19
N THR A 165 43.63 9.64 16.02
CA THR A 165 43.57 10.92 16.75
C THR A 165 43.42 10.66 18.25
N GLY A 166 44.40 11.07 19.04
CA GLY A 166 44.41 10.84 20.49
C GLY A 166 44.84 9.42 20.89
N SER A 167 45.26 8.59 19.93
CA SER A 167 45.83 7.28 20.20
C SER A 167 47.22 7.39 20.81
N VAL A 168 47.54 6.40 21.64
CA VAL A 168 48.86 6.20 22.22
C VAL A 168 49.97 6.14 21.15
N TYR A 169 49.64 5.60 19.97
CA TYR A 169 50.59 5.40 18.87
C TYR A 169 50.85 6.69 18.08
N GLU A 170 49.97 7.69 18.18
CA GLU A 170 50.19 9.04 17.65
C GLU A 170 51.11 9.83 18.59
N GLN A 171 50.87 9.76 19.90
CA GLN A 171 51.62 10.49 20.94
C GLN A 171 53.09 10.09 21.03
N SER A 172 53.44 8.86 20.67
CA SER A 172 54.83 8.38 20.62
C SER A 172 55.61 8.84 19.38
N GLY A 173 55.08 9.77 18.58
CA GLY A 173 55.67 10.17 17.29
C GLY A 173 55.59 9.05 16.25
N GLY A 174 54.68 8.09 16.46
CA GLY A 174 54.58 6.86 15.68
C GLY A 174 53.87 6.99 14.34
N GLY A 175 53.33 8.16 13.98
CA GLY A 175 52.65 8.42 12.70
C GLY A 175 51.38 9.25 12.87
N THR A 176 50.75 9.61 11.74
CA THR A 176 49.49 10.36 11.68
C THR A 176 48.35 9.50 11.16
N VAL A 177 47.10 9.96 11.30
CA VAL A 177 45.91 9.34 10.67
C VAL A 177 46.11 9.14 9.15
N SER A 178 46.80 10.07 8.47
CA SER A 178 47.11 9.96 7.04
C SER A 178 47.98 8.73 6.71
N ASP A 179 48.90 8.36 7.60
CA ASP A 179 49.75 7.18 7.41
C ASP A 179 48.95 5.88 7.55
N SER A 180 48.02 5.83 8.50
CA SER A 180 47.05 4.72 8.64
C SER A 180 46.17 4.57 7.39
N VAL A 181 45.69 5.69 6.84
CA VAL A 181 44.91 5.70 5.60
C VAL A 181 45.74 5.18 4.43
N LYS A 182 46.97 5.68 4.24
CA LYS A 182 47.88 5.21 3.17
C LYS A 182 48.16 3.72 3.28
N PHE A 183 48.46 3.24 4.49
CA PHE A 183 48.69 1.81 4.76
C PHE A 183 47.48 0.96 4.36
N LEU A 184 46.27 1.34 4.79
CA LEU A 184 45.05 0.59 4.49
C LEU A 184 44.68 0.63 3.01
N LEU A 185 44.84 1.78 2.34
CA LEU A 185 44.61 1.93 0.90
C LEU A 185 45.60 1.09 0.08
N GLN A 186 46.87 1.09 0.47
CA GLN A 186 47.89 0.26 -0.16
C GLN A 186 47.58 -1.23 0.03
N ASN A 187 47.22 -1.64 1.25
CA ASN A 187 46.84 -3.02 1.50
C ASN A 187 45.59 -3.42 0.70
N LEU A 188 44.60 -2.53 0.59
CA LEU A 188 43.39 -2.75 -0.22
C LEU A 188 43.72 -2.88 -1.70
N ARG A 189 44.57 -2.00 -2.27
CA ARG A 189 45.01 -2.07 -3.66
C ARG A 189 45.61 -3.44 -3.99
N GLU A 190 46.54 -3.89 -3.16
CA GLU A 190 47.21 -5.18 -3.35
C GLU A 190 46.25 -6.37 -3.18
N THR A 191 45.38 -6.31 -2.16
CA THR A 191 44.35 -7.34 -1.91
C THR A 191 43.38 -7.43 -3.08
N ASN A 192 42.95 -6.30 -3.64
CA ASN A 192 42.07 -6.24 -4.80
C ASN A 192 42.75 -6.80 -6.06
N GLN A 193 44.03 -6.46 -6.29
CA GLN A 193 44.79 -7.05 -7.41
C GLN A 193 44.96 -8.56 -7.29
N LEU A 194 45.15 -9.10 -6.08
CA LEU A 194 45.19 -10.55 -5.85
C LEU A 194 43.83 -11.19 -6.13
N TRP A 195 42.75 -10.53 -5.71
CA TRP A 195 41.39 -11.00 -5.96
C TRP A 195 41.02 -11.01 -7.46
N ILE A 196 41.43 -10.00 -8.22
CA ILE A 196 41.28 -9.95 -9.69
C ILE A 196 42.14 -11.02 -10.37
N ARG A 197 43.34 -11.30 -9.84
CA ARG A 197 44.20 -12.37 -10.35
C ARG A 197 43.60 -13.75 -10.19
N LEU A 198 42.74 -13.97 -9.19
CA LEU A 198 42.01 -15.22 -9.01
C LEU A 198 41.14 -15.57 -10.25
N GLN A 199 40.62 -14.56 -10.96
CA GLN A 199 39.89 -14.73 -12.21
C GLN A 199 40.74 -15.33 -13.34
N HIS A 200 42.04 -15.05 -13.34
CA HIS A 200 42.96 -15.40 -14.42
C HIS A 200 43.85 -16.59 -14.07
N GLN A 201 43.74 -17.13 -12.86
CA GLN A 201 44.55 -18.25 -12.41
C GLN A 201 44.18 -19.51 -13.21
N LYS A 202 45.10 -19.96 -14.06
CA LYS A 202 45.01 -21.24 -14.79
C LYS A 202 45.48 -22.35 -13.85
N SER A 203 44.59 -22.86 -12.99
CA SER A 203 44.91 -24.09 -12.26
C SER A 203 44.98 -25.27 -13.24
N ARG A 204 45.83 -26.27 -12.97
CA ARG A 204 45.90 -27.52 -13.74
C ARG A 204 44.53 -28.22 -13.60
N GLY A 205 43.73 -28.19 -14.67
CA GLY A 205 42.31 -28.57 -14.65
C GLY A 205 41.43 -27.33 -14.66
N ALA A 206 40.96 -26.92 -15.84
CA ALA A 206 40.25 -25.66 -16.05
C ALA A 206 38.87 -25.69 -15.37
N ARG A 207 38.79 -25.29 -14.10
CA ARG A 207 37.50 -25.04 -13.44
C ARG A 207 36.72 -23.99 -14.25
N PRO A 208 35.41 -24.20 -14.51
CA PRO A 208 34.59 -23.26 -15.26
C PRO A 208 34.65 -21.84 -14.70
N LEU A 209 34.54 -20.83 -15.56
CA LEU A 209 34.53 -19.41 -15.19
C LEU A 209 33.50 -19.12 -14.08
N VAL A 210 32.30 -19.68 -14.20
CA VAL A 210 31.20 -19.54 -13.23
C VAL A 210 31.59 -20.00 -11.82
N VAL A 211 32.32 -21.10 -11.70
CA VAL A 211 32.77 -21.62 -10.39
C VAL A 211 33.79 -20.67 -9.77
N ARG A 212 34.71 -20.14 -10.57
CA ARG A 212 35.71 -19.16 -10.10
C ARG A 212 35.06 -17.83 -9.67
N GLU A 213 34.05 -17.37 -10.39
CA GLU A 213 33.30 -16.16 -10.02
C GLU A 213 32.53 -16.36 -8.71
N LYS A 214 31.94 -17.53 -8.50
CA LYS A 214 31.30 -17.90 -7.23
C LYS A 214 32.32 -17.92 -6.08
N GLU A 215 33.44 -18.61 -6.25
CA GLU A 215 34.54 -18.66 -5.27
C GLU A 215 35.08 -17.25 -4.97
N ARG A 216 35.24 -16.39 -5.99
CA ARG A 216 35.62 -14.98 -5.81
C ARG A 216 34.61 -14.22 -4.98
N MET A 217 33.31 -14.40 -5.23
CA MET A 217 32.25 -13.75 -4.45
C MET A 217 32.23 -14.21 -2.99
N GLU A 218 32.56 -15.46 -2.69
CA GLU A 218 32.70 -15.94 -1.31
C GLU A 218 33.86 -15.24 -0.58
N LEU A 219 34.96 -14.96 -1.27
CA LEU A 219 36.14 -14.28 -0.71
C LEU A 219 36.05 -12.76 -0.63
N ARG A 220 35.01 -12.12 -1.19
CA ARG A 220 34.89 -10.65 -1.28
C ARG A 220 34.99 -9.94 0.07
N LEU A 221 34.50 -10.58 1.14
CA LEU A 221 34.53 -10.04 2.51
C LEU A 221 35.97 -9.80 3.02
N LEU A 222 36.93 -10.61 2.57
CA LEU A 222 38.35 -10.42 2.91
C LEU A 222 38.87 -9.09 2.34
N VAL A 223 38.46 -8.76 1.10
CA VAL A 223 38.82 -7.50 0.44
C VAL A 223 38.17 -6.30 1.14
N GLY A 224 36.90 -6.46 1.55
CA GLY A 224 36.14 -5.41 2.24
C GLY A 224 36.66 -5.06 3.64
N THR A 225 37.50 -5.92 4.25
CA THR A 225 37.99 -5.71 5.62
C THR A 225 38.75 -4.40 5.76
N SER A 226 39.60 -4.04 4.79
CA SER A 226 40.35 -2.77 4.83
C SER A 226 39.43 -1.54 4.78
N LEU A 227 38.30 -1.62 4.06
CA LEU A 227 37.30 -0.54 4.01
C LEU A 227 36.61 -0.37 5.36
N VAL A 228 36.21 -1.49 5.98
CA VAL A 228 35.62 -1.48 7.33
C VAL A 228 36.60 -0.87 8.33
N ARG A 229 37.89 -1.19 8.23
CA ARG A 229 38.92 -0.55 9.07
C ARG A 229 39.02 0.95 8.85
N LEU A 230 38.97 1.43 7.61
CA LEU A 230 38.97 2.87 7.31
C LEU A 230 37.79 3.60 7.96
N SER A 231 36.60 2.97 8.01
CA SER A 231 35.43 3.58 8.68
C SER A 231 35.49 3.58 10.21
N GLN A 232 36.36 2.77 10.81
CA GLN A 232 36.49 2.63 12.26
C GLN A 232 37.54 3.57 12.87
N ILE A 233 38.27 4.32 12.04
CA ILE A 233 39.26 5.29 12.50
C ILE A 233 38.54 6.59 12.85
N ASP A 234 38.56 6.96 14.13
CA ASP A 234 37.82 8.13 14.64
C ASP A 234 38.39 9.45 14.07
N GLY A 235 39.68 9.46 13.76
CA GLY A 235 40.37 10.57 13.11
C GLY A 235 39.97 10.83 11.66
N VAL A 236 39.19 9.96 11.02
CA VAL A 236 38.69 10.20 9.65
C VAL A 236 37.52 11.18 9.69
N THR A 237 37.87 12.46 9.77
CA THR A 237 36.90 13.56 9.63
C THR A 237 36.43 13.69 8.19
N SER A 238 35.32 14.43 7.98
CA SER A 238 34.76 14.67 6.65
C SER A 238 35.76 15.29 5.66
N SER A 239 36.67 16.15 6.15
CA SER A 239 37.74 16.75 5.33
C SER A 239 38.77 15.70 4.91
N ILE A 240 39.26 14.87 5.83
CA ILE A 240 40.22 13.79 5.51
C ILE A 240 39.59 12.78 4.54
N TYR A 241 38.31 12.47 4.73
CA TYR A 241 37.57 11.60 3.83
C TYR A 241 37.49 12.18 2.41
N ALA A 242 37.12 13.46 2.27
CA ALA A 242 37.01 14.14 0.99
C ALA A 242 38.36 14.33 0.29
N GLU A 243 39.43 14.63 1.02
CA GLU A 243 40.73 14.95 0.43
C GLU A 243 41.61 13.73 0.17
N GLN A 244 41.55 12.70 1.02
CA GLN A 244 42.49 11.57 0.97
C GLN A 244 41.81 10.23 0.73
N VAL A 245 40.74 9.91 1.47
CA VAL A 245 40.14 8.56 1.42
C VAL A 245 39.35 8.34 0.13
N ILE A 246 38.40 9.20 -0.22
CA ILE A 246 37.58 9.09 -1.44
C ILE A 246 38.45 9.04 -2.71
N PRO A 247 39.39 10.00 -2.94
CA PRO A 247 40.24 9.96 -4.12
C PRO A 247 41.10 8.69 -4.15
N GLY A 248 41.68 8.32 -3.01
CA GLY A 248 42.49 7.11 -2.86
C GLY A 248 41.71 5.80 -3.07
N LEU A 249 40.39 5.80 -2.85
CA LEU A 249 39.55 4.65 -3.16
C LEU A 249 39.11 4.63 -4.61
N LEU A 250 38.61 5.75 -5.14
CA LEU A 250 38.03 5.81 -6.48
C LEU A 250 39.12 5.78 -7.56
N ASP A 251 40.06 6.72 -7.52
CA ASP A 251 41.06 6.92 -8.58
C ASP A 251 42.18 5.87 -8.50
N ASP A 252 42.49 5.44 -7.29
CA ASP A 252 43.67 4.63 -6.99
C ASP A 252 43.37 3.13 -6.85
N VAL A 253 42.11 2.75 -6.56
CA VAL A 253 41.69 1.35 -6.37
C VAL A 253 40.59 0.96 -7.35
N VAL A 254 39.46 1.66 -7.40
CA VAL A 254 38.26 1.20 -8.16
C VAL A 254 38.41 1.41 -9.67
N LEU A 255 38.69 2.63 -10.12
CA LEU A 255 38.77 2.96 -11.55
C LEU A 255 39.89 2.22 -12.30
N PRO A 256 41.09 2.01 -11.73
CA PRO A 256 42.13 1.22 -12.39
C PRO A 256 41.80 -0.26 -12.50
N CYS A 257 40.89 -0.76 -11.65
CA CYS A 257 40.50 -2.16 -11.64
C CYS A 257 39.55 -2.44 -12.79
N LYS A 258 40.11 -2.85 -13.93
CA LYS A 258 39.41 -3.24 -15.15
C LYS A 258 38.65 -4.59 -15.01
N ASP A 259 38.01 -4.84 -13.87
CA ASP A 259 37.21 -6.04 -13.56
C ASP A 259 35.83 -5.62 -13.02
N CYS A 260 34.76 -6.04 -13.72
CA CYS A 260 33.40 -5.58 -13.43
C CYS A 260 32.90 -6.02 -12.05
N MET A 261 33.19 -7.27 -11.65
CA MET A 261 32.77 -7.80 -10.35
C MET A 261 33.42 -7.02 -9.20
N ALA A 262 34.71 -6.72 -9.33
CA ALA A 262 35.42 -5.98 -8.29
C ALA A 262 34.95 -4.54 -8.18
N GLN A 263 34.72 -3.87 -9.30
CA GLN A 263 34.17 -2.52 -9.32
C GLN A 263 32.79 -2.45 -8.67
N GLN A 264 31.88 -3.37 -9.02
CA GLN A 264 30.54 -3.41 -8.44
C GLN A 264 30.59 -3.62 -6.93
N TYR A 265 31.32 -4.65 -6.47
CA TYR A 265 31.43 -4.94 -5.04
C TYR A 265 32.08 -3.81 -4.24
N LEU A 266 33.16 -3.21 -4.74
CA LEU A 266 33.84 -2.13 -4.02
C LEU A 266 32.98 -0.88 -3.93
N MET A 267 32.25 -0.51 -4.99
CA MET A 267 31.31 0.60 -4.94
C MET A 267 30.16 0.35 -3.96
N ASP A 268 29.57 -0.85 -3.97
CA ASP A 268 28.55 -1.25 -3.00
C ASP A 268 29.10 -1.20 -1.56
N CYS A 269 30.33 -1.68 -1.35
CA CYS A 269 30.98 -1.68 -0.05
C CYS A 269 31.29 -0.26 0.44
N ILE A 270 31.75 0.65 -0.43
CA ILE A 270 31.93 2.08 -0.10
C ILE A 270 30.60 2.67 0.36
N ILE A 271 29.51 2.43 -0.37
CA ILE A 271 28.17 2.93 -0.03
C ILE A 271 27.68 2.33 1.29
N GLN A 272 28.01 1.09 1.63
CA GLN A 272 27.55 0.42 2.87
C GLN A 272 28.39 0.76 4.11
N VAL A 273 29.70 0.94 3.96
CA VAL A 273 30.62 1.02 5.09
C VAL A 273 30.76 2.45 5.63
N PHE A 274 30.78 3.46 4.77
CA PHE A 274 30.96 4.85 5.20
C PHE A 274 29.65 5.53 5.62
N PRO A 275 29.66 6.50 6.55
CA PRO A 275 28.50 7.30 6.96
C PRO A 275 27.80 8.06 5.81
N ASP A 276 26.52 8.38 6.01
CA ASP A 276 25.67 9.05 5.02
C ASP A 276 26.08 10.51 4.76
N GLU A 277 26.57 11.21 5.78
CA GLU A 277 27.07 12.59 5.67
C GLU A 277 28.25 12.69 4.70
N PHE A 278 29.10 11.68 4.70
CA PHE A 278 30.26 11.61 3.82
C PHE A 278 29.84 11.43 2.35
N HIS A 279 28.80 10.63 2.12
CA HIS A 279 28.22 10.42 0.79
C HIS A 279 27.56 11.70 0.25
N LEU A 280 26.81 12.42 1.09
CA LEU A 280 26.16 13.69 0.69
C LEU A 280 27.19 14.75 0.26
N GLN A 281 28.30 14.88 1.00
CA GLN A 281 29.35 15.86 0.67
C GLN A 281 30.14 15.50 -0.59
N ASN A 282 30.35 14.20 -0.85
CA ASN A 282 31.18 13.70 -1.95
C ASN A 282 30.38 13.09 -3.10
N LEU A 283 29.08 13.37 -3.18
CA LEU A 283 28.17 12.74 -4.13
C LEU A 283 28.61 12.96 -5.58
N GLU A 284 29.01 14.18 -5.92
CA GLU A 284 29.46 14.52 -7.28
C GLU A 284 30.64 13.65 -7.73
N ARG A 285 31.62 13.43 -6.85
CA ARG A 285 32.77 12.58 -7.13
C ARG A 285 32.39 11.10 -7.24
N LEU A 286 31.49 10.62 -6.38
CA LEU A 286 30.98 9.24 -6.47
C LEU A 286 30.26 9.01 -7.80
N LEU A 287 29.42 9.95 -8.23
CA LEU A 287 28.72 9.87 -9.51
C LEU A 287 29.69 9.96 -10.71
N ASP A 288 30.66 10.86 -10.68
CA ASP A 288 31.67 10.95 -11.75
C ASP A 288 32.52 9.67 -11.86
N ALA A 289 32.81 9.01 -10.75
CA ALA A 289 33.47 7.71 -10.76
C ALA A 289 32.57 6.61 -11.34
N MET A 290 31.27 6.59 -10.97
CA MET A 290 30.29 5.65 -11.52
C MET A 290 30.14 5.77 -13.04
N GLU A 291 30.26 6.98 -13.60
CA GLU A 291 30.25 7.21 -15.05
C GLU A 291 31.44 6.51 -15.74
N LYS A 292 32.61 6.51 -15.08
CA LYS A 292 33.88 5.98 -15.60
C LYS A 292 34.10 4.47 -15.34
N LEU A 293 33.17 3.78 -14.69
CA LEU A 293 33.26 2.33 -14.43
C LEU A 293 33.33 1.52 -15.73
N GLN A 294 33.46 0.19 -15.68
CA GLN A 294 33.29 -0.66 -16.85
C GLN A 294 31.83 -0.82 -17.25
N ALA A 295 31.58 -1.09 -18.53
CA ALA A 295 30.25 -1.00 -19.09
C ALA A 295 29.32 -2.19 -18.75
N ASN A 296 29.89 -3.32 -18.31
CA ASN A 296 29.11 -4.44 -17.75
C ASN A 296 28.81 -4.30 -16.25
N VAL A 297 29.25 -3.21 -15.60
CA VAL A 297 28.92 -2.95 -14.19
C VAL A 297 27.49 -2.42 -14.10
N ASP A 298 26.69 -3.02 -13.21
CA ASP A 298 25.33 -2.57 -12.98
C ASP A 298 25.29 -1.32 -12.08
N VAL A 299 25.40 -0.16 -12.72
CA VAL A 299 25.34 1.14 -12.04
C VAL A 299 23.96 1.40 -11.41
N ALA A 300 22.88 0.83 -11.98
CA ALA A 300 21.54 1.05 -11.46
C ALA A 300 21.35 0.41 -10.08
N LEU A 301 21.91 -0.79 -9.86
CA LEU A 301 21.91 -1.45 -8.55
C LEU A 301 22.65 -0.60 -7.50
N ILE A 302 23.84 -0.10 -7.85
CA ILE A 302 24.66 0.73 -6.96
C ILE A 302 23.91 2.01 -6.56
N LEU A 303 23.29 2.69 -7.53
CA LEU A 303 22.50 3.89 -7.27
C LEU A 303 21.22 3.61 -6.47
N THR A 304 20.59 2.46 -6.70
CA THR A 304 19.41 2.03 -5.91
C THR A 304 19.80 1.90 -4.44
N ALA A 305 20.91 1.21 -4.15
CA ALA A 305 21.42 1.06 -2.78
C ALA A 305 21.74 2.42 -2.12
N LEU A 306 22.35 3.35 -2.88
CA LEU A 306 22.62 4.70 -2.39
C LEU A 306 21.34 5.48 -2.07
N LEU A 307 20.36 5.48 -2.97
CA LEU A 307 19.09 6.18 -2.78
C LEU A 307 18.28 5.62 -1.61
N GLU A 308 18.20 4.29 -1.48
CA GLU A 308 17.52 3.65 -0.35
C GLU A 308 18.17 4.02 0.99
N ARG A 309 19.51 4.08 1.01
CA ARG A 309 20.26 4.45 2.21
C ARG A 309 20.01 5.91 2.60
N LEU A 310 20.11 6.84 1.65
CA LEU A 310 19.80 8.26 1.88
C LEU A 310 18.34 8.51 2.26
N THR A 311 17.42 7.70 1.74
CA THR A 311 16.00 7.76 2.11
C THR A 311 15.82 7.35 3.59
N LYS A 312 16.41 6.22 4.00
CA LYS A 312 16.36 5.74 5.40
C LYS A 312 17.03 6.73 6.36
N PHE A 313 18.14 7.33 5.96
CA PHE A 313 18.81 8.38 6.73
C PHE A 313 17.87 9.55 7.03
N ARG A 314 17.12 10.02 6.03
CA ARG A 314 16.14 11.11 6.20
C ARG A 314 14.96 10.71 7.08
N GLU A 315 14.44 9.50 6.90
CA GLU A 315 13.35 8.98 7.75
C GLU A 315 13.79 8.87 9.23
N ALA A 316 15.03 8.44 9.48
CA ALA A 316 15.61 8.38 10.82
C ALA A 316 15.74 9.78 11.45
N GLN A 317 16.26 10.77 10.70
CA GLN A 317 16.32 12.15 11.17
C GLN A 317 14.93 12.74 11.44
N GLY A 318 13.96 12.50 10.56
CA GLY A 318 12.58 12.97 10.73
C GLY A 318 11.88 12.39 11.96
N ASN A 319 12.18 11.15 12.34
CA ASN A 319 11.64 10.53 13.55
C ASN A 319 12.26 11.09 14.84
N VAL A 320 13.56 11.42 14.83
CA VAL A 320 14.25 12.06 15.97
C VAL A 320 13.70 13.47 16.23
N ILE A 321 13.40 14.23 15.16
CA ILE A 321 12.78 15.55 15.28
C ILE A 321 11.35 15.44 15.86
N ARG A 322 10.59 14.41 15.51
CA ARG A 322 9.22 14.19 16.03
C ARG A 322 9.17 13.80 17.51
N THR A 323 10.18 13.10 18.03
CA THR A 323 10.26 12.76 19.46
C THR A 323 10.84 13.89 20.32
N GLY A 324 11.57 14.84 19.72
CA GLY A 324 12.16 16.00 20.41
C GLY A 324 11.33 17.28 20.44
N GLN A 325 10.07 17.28 19.96
CA GLN A 325 9.21 18.47 19.92
C GLN A 325 8.65 18.89 21.30
N GLN A 326 9.53 19.41 22.15
CA GLN A 326 9.25 20.54 23.04
C GLN A 326 10.51 21.43 23.01
N GLU A 327 10.33 22.68 22.56
CA GLU A 327 11.29 23.81 22.62
C GLU A 327 12.31 23.97 21.46
N THR A 328 11.96 24.79 20.43
CA THR A 328 12.75 25.92 19.84
C THR A 328 12.29 26.30 18.40
N GLY A 329 11.39 27.29 18.26
CA GLY A 329 10.64 27.57 17.01
C GLY A 329 11.26 28.50 15.94
N ALA A 330 12.56 28.81 15.99
CA ALA A 330 13.19 29.76 15.05
C ALA A 330 14.37 29.17 14.25
N ASP A 331 15.23 28.34 14.87
CA ASP A 331 16.41 27.76 14.23
C ASP A 331 16.09 26.55 13.32
N ASP A 332 14.90 25.95 13.49
CA ASP A 332 14.43 24.84 12.64
C ASP A 332 14.04 25.28 11.22
N ARG A 333 13.56 26.51 11.04
CA ARG A 333 13.09 26.99 9.72
C ARG A 333 14.23 27.30 8.75
N SER A 334 15.38 27.73 9.24
CA SER A 334 16.59 27.91 8.42
C SER A 334 17.21 26.56 8.06
N LYS A 335 17.29 25.62 9.01
CA LYS A 335 17.75 24.25 8.78
C LYS A 335 16.91 23.50 7.75
N LEU A 336 15.58 23.52 7.88
CA LEU A 336 14.69 22.89 6.90
C LEU A 336 14.86 23.44 5.46
N LYS A 337 15.13 24.74 5.31
CA LYS A 337 15.37 25.34 3.98
C LYS A 337 16.70 24.90 3.39
N HIS A 338 17.75 24.80 4.20
CA HIS A 338 19.06 24.34 3.75
C HIS A 338 19.00 22.86 3.33
N GLU A 339 18.34 22.02 4.13
CA GLU A 339 18.14 20.60 3.83
C GLU A 339 17.31 20.37 2.56
N GLN A 340 16.30 21.20 2.30
CA GLN A 340 15.50 21.12 1.07
C GLN A 340 16.34 21.50 -0.16
N GLN A 341 17.24 22.47 -0.02
CA GLN A 341 18.17 22.86 -1.07
C GLN A 341 19.20 21.76 -1.35
N ASP A 342 19.67 21.07 -0.32
CA ASP A 342 20.55 19.91 -0.44
C ASP A 342 19.84 18.74 -1.14
N GLY A 343 18.58 18.45 -0.77
CA GLY A 343 17.76 17.44 -1.44
C GLY A 343 17.55 17.75 -2.92
N LEU A 344 17.33 19.02 -3.29
CA LEU A 344 17.20 19.45 -4.68
C LEU A 344 18.52 19.31 -5.45
N ARG A 345 19.65 19.63 -4.81
CA ARG A 345 20.99 19.45 -5.39
C ARG A 345 21.28 17.98 -5.67
N VAL A 346 21.01 17.10 -4.70
CA VAL A 346 21.14 15.65 -4.86
C VAL A 346 20.24 15.15 -5.99
N PHE A 347 18.99 15.63 -6.05
CA PHE A 347 18.09 15.28 -7.15
C PHE A 347 18.65 15.64 -8.53
N GLN A 348 19.14 16.88 -8.71
CA GLN A 348 19.69 17.33 -9.99
C GLN A 348 20.92 16.50 -10.39
N GLN A 349 21.80 16.18 -9.45
CA GLN A 349 22.96 15.34 -9.68
C GLN A 349 22.55 13.90 -10.08
N MET A 350 21.56 13.32 -9.40
CA MET A 350 21.01 12.01 -9.75
C MET A 350 20.34 12.00 -11.12
N MET A 351 19.56 13.03 -11.47
CA MET A 351 18.95 13.15 -12.80
C MET A 351 20.00 13.23 -13.91
N ASN A 352 21.06 14.02 -13.70
CA ASN A 352 22.17 14.12 -14.65
C ASN A 352 22.85 12.76 -14.84
N MET A 353 23.07 12.01 -13.75
CA MET A 353 23.60 10.66 -13.83
C MET A 353 22.66 9.71 -14.58
N THR A 354 21.36 9.76 -14.31
CA THR A 354 20.36 8.93 -15.00
C THR A 354 20.37 9.17 -16.51
N ALA A 355 20.48 10.43 -16.94
CA ALA A 355 20.64 10.76 -18.36
C ALA A 355 21.93 10.16 -18.95
N LYS A 356 23.06 10.27 -18.23
CA LYS A 356 24.35 9.67 -18.62
C LYS A 356 24.28 8.14 -18.69
N MET A 357 23.58 7.48 -17.76
CA MET A 357 23.34 6.04 -17.77
C MET A 357 22.54 5.59 -19.00
N PHE A 358 21.52 6.35 -19.41
CA PHE A 358 20.76 6.02 -20.62
C PHE A 358 21.58 6.17 -21.89
N LEU A 359 22.38 7.23 -22.00
CA LEU A 359 23.35 7.39 -23.08
C LEU A 359 24.32 6.20 -23.15
N ARG A 360 24.80 5.73 -21.99
CA ARG A 360 25.70 4.58 -21.88
C ARG A 360 25.05 3.27 -22.33
N SER A 361 23.82 3.04 -21.91
CA SER A 361 23.04 1.85 -22.29
C SER A 361 22.65 1.85 -23.78
N SER A 362 22.35 3.02 -24.34
CA SER A 362 22.05 3.19 -25.77
C SER A 362 23.27 2.90 -26.67
N ARG A 363 24.46 3.37 -26.28
CA ARG A 363 25.71 3.07 -27.01
C ARG A 363 26.06 1.58 -27.01
N HIS A 364 25.68 0.84 -25.97
CA HIS A 364 25.86 -0.61 -25.92
C HIS A 364 24.88 -1.38 -26.80
N ALA A 365 23.64 -0.90 -26.93
CA ALA A 365 22.68 -1.49 -27.86
C ALA A 365 23.09 -1.32 -29.33
N ALA A 366 23.80 -0.23 -29.67
CA ALA A 366 24.25 0.05 -31.03
C ALA A 366 25.60 -0.60 -31.42
N GLY A 367 26.41 -1.03 -30.44
CA GLY A 367 27.78 -1.51 -30.67
C GLY A 367 27.97 -3.03 -30.78
N ASN A 368 26.90 -3.82 -30.69
CA ASN A 368 26.98 -5.27 -30.53
C ASN A 368 26.23 -6.08 -31.61
N GLU A 369 26.08 -5.54 -32.82
CA GLU A 369 25.42 -6.26 -33.94
C GLU A 369 26.26 -7.44 -34.50
N ASP A 370 27.54 -7.58 -34.17
CA ASP A 370 28.43 -8.57 -34.81
C ASP A 370 28.81 -9.82 -33.97
N VAL A 371 28.21 -10.04 -32.79
CA VAL A 371 28.39 -11.33 -32.08
C VAL A 371 27.07 -11.79 -31.47
N PRO A 372 26.55 -12.99 -31.81
CA PRO A 372 25.36 -13.52 -31.18
C PRO A 372 25.74 -13.97 -29.77
N SER A 373 25.60 -13.08 -28.78
CA SER A 373 25.56 -13.49 -27.38
C SER A 373 24.25 -14.23 -27.16
N GLU A 374 24.34 -15.54 -26.93
CA GLU A 374 23.27 -16.31 -26.28
C GLU A 374 22.79 -15.56 -25.02
N GLY A 375 21.48 -15.60 -24.79
CA GLY A 375 20.72 -14.54 -24.11
C GLY A 375 21.15 -14.15 -22.69
N GLY A 376 21.03 -12.85 -22.38
CA GLY A 376 21.14 -12.37 -20.99
C GLY A 376 21.28 -10.85 -20.82
N GLY A 377 21.91 -10.14 -21.76
CA GLY A 377 22.30 -8.73 -21.55
C GLY A 377 21.15 -7.72 -21.40
N GLY A 378 20.02 -7.93 -22.10
CA GLY A 378 18.86 -7.04 -22.00
C GLY A 378 18.03 -7.22 -20.72
N ASP A 379 18.06 -8.42 -20.14
CA ASP A 379 17.23 -8.80 -18.98
C ASP A 379 17.75 -8.23 -17.67
N VAL A 380 19.06 -8.29 -17.48
CA VAL A 380 19.73 -7.81 -16.27
C VAL A 380 19.55 -6.30 -16.11
N HIS A 381 19.59 -5.56 -17.23
CA HIS A 381 19.47 -4.10 -17.24
C HIS A 381 18.04 -3.58 -16.97
N LEU A 382 17.00 -4.32 -17.36
CA LEU A 382 15.60 -3.95 -17.02
C LEU A 382 15.30 -4.25 -15.56
N ALA A 383 15.80 -5.38 -15.05
CA ALA A 383 15.60 -5.81 -13.68
C ALA A 383 16.25 -4.86 -12.66
N SER A 384 17.33 -4.16 -13.01
CA SER A 384 18.00 -3.22 -12.12
C SER A 384 17.55 -1.76 -12.24
N VAL A 385 17.23 -1.30 -13.46
CA VAL A 385 16.83 0.11 -13.69
C VAL A 385 15.41 0.42 -13.19
N LEU A 386 14.48 -0.54 -13.26
CA LEU A 386 13.11 -0.27 -12.79
C LEU A 386 13.02 -0.11 -11.26
N PRO A 387 13.67 -0.94 -10.42
CA PRO A 387 13.84 -0.65 -9.00
C PRO A 387 14.46 0.71 -8.72
N TYR A 388 15.47 1.12 -9.51
CA TYR A 388 16.09 2.43 -9.36
C TYR A 388 15.07 3.57 -9.47
N PHE A 389 14.17 3.54 -10.45
CA PHE A 389 13.12 4.55 -10.57
C PHE A 389 12.13 4.55 -9.40
N VAL A 390 11.82 3.39 -8.83
CA VAL A 390 10.98 3.28 -7.62
C VAL A 390 11.71 3.91 -6.42
N ALA A 391 12.98 3.56 -6.21
CA ALA A 391 13.80 4.14 -5.16
C ALA A 391 13.96 5.66 -5.35
N PHE A 392 14.10 6.13 -6.58
CA PHE A 392 14.23 7.55 -6.89
C PHE A 392 12.93 8.33 -6.65
N ALA A 393 11.78 7.77 -7.02
CA ALA A 393 10.47 8.35 -6.69
C ALA A 393 10.24 8.39 -5.16
N THR A 394 10.65 7.33 -4.45
CA THR A 394 10.55 7.27 -2.98
C THR A 394 11.45 8.32 -2.32
N PHE A 395 12.70 8.41 -2.76
CA PHE A 395 13.67 9.41 -2.30
C PHE A 395 13.12 10.83 -2.50
N THR A 396 12.62 11.15 -3.71
CA THR A 396 12.10 12.48 -4.03
C THR A 396 10.90 12.86 -3.18
N LEU A 397 9.99 11.92 -2.89
CA LEU A 397 8.89 12.16 -1.97
C LEU A 397 9.39 12.41 -0.55
N VAL A 398 10.21 11.52 0.02
CA VAL A 398 10.65 11.62 1.42
C VAL A 398 11.46 12.88 1.69
N TRP A 399 12.35 13.28 0.76
CA TRP A 399 13.21 14.44 0.96
C TRP A 399 12.47 15.76 0.71
N LEU A 400 11.51 15.81 -0.21
CA LEU A 400 10.86 17.06 -0.63
C LEU A 400 9.48 17.31 -0.02
N ASP A 401 8.78 16.30 0.53
CA ASP A 401 7.42 16.41 1.11
C ASP A 401 7.37 17.14 2.48
N THR A 402 8.45 17.82 2.88
CA THR A 402 8.56 18.47 4.20
C THR A 402 7.80 19.79 4.32
N THR A 403 7.23 20.33 3.22
CA THR A 403 6.56 21.64 3.25
C THR A 403 5.21 21.64 2.54
N LYS A 404 4.12 21.82 3.30
CA LYS A 404 2.73 21.99 2.81
C LYS A 404 2.48 23.21 1.88
N SER A 405 3.51 23.99 1.51
CA SER A 405 3.33 25.35 0.98
C SER A 405 3.76 25.57 -0.47
N LYS A 406 4.49 24.66 -1.14
CA LYS A 406 4.91 24.85 -2.54
C LYS A 406 5.01 23.51 -3.31
N ASN A 407 3.89 22.82 -3.47
CA ASN A 407 3.84 21.50 -4.12
C ASN A 407 4.19 21.51 -5.62
N SER A 408 4.19 22.66 -6.31
CA SER A 408 4.42 22.76 -7.76
C SER A 408 5.81 22.30 -8.21
N HIS A 409 6.85 22.54 -7.40
CA HIS A 409 8.21 22.12 -7.73
C HIS A 409 8.39 20.61 -7.54
N ILE A 410 7.77 20.05 -6.50
CA ILE A 410 7.81 18.60 -6.20
C ILE A 410 7.12 17.83 -7.33
N THR A 411 5.96 18.29 -7.77
CA THR A 411 5.24 17.66 -8.88
C THR A 411 6.03 17.73 -10.18
N ALA A 412 6.75 18.83 -10.45
CA ALA A 412 7.60 18.95 -11.63
C ALA A 412 8.81 17.99 -11.59
N VAL A 413 9.45 17.85 -10.43
CA VAL A 413 10.55 16.92 -10.17
C VAL A 413 10.10 15.47 -10.37
N ILE A 414 8.96 15.09 -9.78
CA ILE A 414 8.38 13.75 -9.92
C ILE A 414 7.98 13.48 -11.37
N GLN A 415 7.38 14.46 -12.05
CA GLN A 415 7.06 14.37 -13.46
C GLN A 415 8.31 14.06 -14.31
N GLN A 416 9.47 14.65 -13.99
CA GLN A 416 10.73 14.32 -14.65
C GLN A 416 11.14 12.85 -14.42
N VAL A 417 11.07 12.35 -13.19
CA VAL A 417 11.40 10.94 -12.87
C VAL A 417 10.49 9.97 -13.62
N VAL A 418 9.18 10.20 -13.58
CA VAL A 418 8.21 9.33 -14.27
C VAL A 418 8.38 9.42 -15.78
N SER A 419 8.61 10.62 -16.32
CA SER A 419 8.88 10.79 -17.75
C SER A 419 10.16 10.06 -18.19
N GLY A 420 11.22 10.09 -17.36
CA GLY A 420 12.45 9.34 -17.60
C GLY A 420 12.24 7.83 -17.60
N CYS A 421 11.38 7.31 -16.71
CA CYS A 421 10.99 5.91 -16.72
C CYS A 421 10.21 5.54 -18.00
N LEU A 422 9.32 6.42 -18.45
CA LEU A 422 8.55 6.22 -19.68
C LEU A 422 9.43 6.26 -20.93
N THR A 423 10.37 7.21 -21.03
CA THR A 423 11.31 7.26 -22.17
C THR A 423 12.16 6.00 -22.22
N PHE A 424 12.69 5.56 -21.07
CA PHE A 424 13.45 4.31 -20.96
C PHE A 424 12.66 3.08 -21.44
N LEU A 425 11.37 2.99 -21.08
CA LEU A 425 10.49 1.89 -21.49
C LEU A 425 9.98 2.02 -22.94
N ARG A 426 9.89 3.23 -23.49
CA ARG A 426 9.51 3.46 -24.90
C ARG A 426 10.64 3.05 -25.85
N GLU A 427 11.89 3.33 -25.48
CA GLU A 427 13.08 2.92 -26.25
C GLU A 427 13.27 1.40 -26.27
N ARG A 428 12.82 0.68 -25.24
CA ARG A 428 12.94 -0.78 -25.13
C ARG A 428 11.58 -1.45 -25.22
N THR A 429 11.18 -1.92 -26.40
CA THR A 429 9.87 -2.56 -26.61
C THR A 429 9.87 -4.08 -26.41
N ALA A 430 11.04 -4.70 -26.20
CA ALA A 430 11.19 -6.16 -26.12
C ALA A 430 10.32 -6.82 -25.03
N TRP A 431 10.06 -6.13 -23.91
CA TRP A 431 9.21 -6.62 -22.82
C TRP A 431 7.70 -6.67 -23.16
N ARG A 432 7.27 -6.01 -24.25
CA ARG A 432 5.88 -6.03 -24.73
C ARG A 432 5.55 -7.27 -25.56
N VAL A 433 6.56 -8.04 -25.97
CA VAL A 433 6.39 -9.23 -26.78
C VAL A 433 6.04 -10.42 -25.87
N ASP A 434 4.95 -11.13 -26.15
CA ASP A 434 4.40 -12.21 -25.30
C ASP A 434 5.27 -13.46 -25.14
N LYS A 435 6.46 -13.50 -25.75
CA LYS A 435 7.37 -14.65 -25.68
C LYS A 435 7.92 -14.90 -24.27
N ASP A 436 8.08 -13.86 -23.45
CA ASP A 436 8.66 -13.95 -22.10
C ASP A 436 7.71 -13.41 -21.01
N LYS A 437 6.70 -14.22 -20.65
CA LYS A 437 5.69 -13.88 -19.63
C LYS A 437 6.29 -13.43 -18.30
N GLN A 438 7.42 -14.03 -17.89
CA GLN A 438 8.10 -13.72 -16.63
C GLN A 438 8.75 -12.32 -16.63
N ARG A 439 9.33 -11.90 -17.77
CA ARG A 439 9.88 -10.55 -17.96
C ARG A 439 8.79 -9.50 -17.91
N ARG A 440 7.69 -9.73 -18.62
CA ARG A 440 6.52 -8.84 -18.62
C ARG A 440 5.94 -8.69 -17.21
N GLN A 441 5.83 -9.79 -16.47
CA GLN A 441 5.34 -9.76 -15.08
C GLN A 441 6.27 -8.97 -14.14
N ALA A 442 7.59 -9.13 -14.27
CA ALA A 442 8.55 -8.35 -13.50
C ALA A 442 8.46 -6.85 -13.79
N VAL A 443 8.39 -6.45 -15.07
CA VAL A 443 8.24 -5.03 -15.46
C VAL A 443 6.93 -4.45 -14.90
N VAL A 444 5.81 -5.15 -15.08
CA VAL A 444 4.50 -4.71 -14.58
C VAL A 444 4.49 -4.60 -13.05
N SER A 445 5.17 -5.50 -12.34
CA SER A 445 5.32 -5.42 -10.88
C SER A 445 6.02 -4.13 -10.44
N HIS A 446 7.12 -3.77 -11.07
CA HIS A 446 7.85 -2.53 -10.73
C HIS A 446 7.07 -1.27 -11.13
N LEU A 447 6.36 -1.30 -12.26
CA LEU A 447 5.45 -0.20 -12.64
C LEU A 447 4.32 -0.02 -11.62
N LYS A 448 3.74 -1.13 -11.14
CA LYS A 448 2.75 -1.12 -10.05
C LYS A 448 3.32 -0.48 -8.78
N PHE A 449 4.55 -0.85 -8.38
CA PHE A 449 5.20 -0.23 -7.22
C PHE A 449 5.45 1.27 -7.41
N LEU A 450 5.93 1.69 -8.58
CA LEU A 450 6.12 3.10 -8.90
C LEU A 450 4.80 3.88 -8.83
N ALA A 451 3.74 3.39 -9.48
CA ALA A 451 2.42 4.01 -9.44
C ALA A 451 1.89 4.12 -8.00
N LEU A 452 1.96 3.04 -7.22
CA LEU A 452 1.50 3.02 -5.82
C LEU A 452 2.31 3.97 -4.93
N THR A 453 3.61 4.11 -5.17
CA THR A 453 4.47 5.05 -4.43
C THR A 453 3.99 6.48 -4.61
N LEU A 454 3.67 6.88 -5.86
CA LEU A 454 3.14 8.20 -6.18
C LEU A 454 1.73 8.42 -5.63
N LEU A 455 0.83 7.45 -5.83
CA LEU A 455 -0.56 7.50 -5.38
C LEU A 455 -0.70 7.49 -3.85
N ARG A 456 0.27 6.90 -3.14
CA ARG A 456 0.38 7.00 -1.68
C ARG A 456 1.08 8.25 -1.23
N GLY A 457 2.02 8.83 -1.99
CA GLY A 457 2.74 10.03 -1.57
C GLY A 457 1.90 11.30 -1.71
N LEU A 458 1.22 11.47 -2.85
CA LEU A 458 0.69 12.76 -3.28
C LEU A 458 -0.82 12.90 -3.07
N SER A 459 -1.29 14.16 -3.00
CA SER A 459 -2.71 14.51 -3.04
C SER A 459 -3.27 14.44 -4.47
N ILE A 460 -4.59 14.36 -4.64
CA ILE A 460 -5.29 14.41 -5.93
C ILE A 460 -4.91 15.68 -6.70
N GLN A 461 -4.75 16.81 -6.02
CA GLN A 461 -4.36 18.08 -6.65
C GLN A 461 -2.94 18.04 -7.20
N ASP A 462 -2.02 17.40 -6.49
CA ASP A 462 -0.62 17.27 -6.90
C ASP A 462 -0.48 16.23 -8.03
N LEU A 463 -1.22 15.12 -7.94
CA LEU A 463 -1.26 14.07 -8.97
C LEU A 463 -1.77 14.60 -10.32
N LEU A 464 -2.70 15.57 -10.31
CA LEU A 464 -3.16 16.26 -11.53
C LEU A 464 -2.03 16.99 -12.27
N GLN A 465 -0.96 17.40 -11.57
CA GLN A 465 0.20 18.06 -12.18
C GLN A 465 1.23 17.08 -12.77
N VAL A 466 0.97 15.77 -12.65
CA VAL A 466 1.86 14.69 -13.14
C VAL A 466 1.15 13.91 -14.26
N PRO A 467 1.02 14.48 -15.49
CA PRO A 467 0.30 13.83 -16.58
C PRO A 467 0.94 12.49 -17.01
N SER A 468 2.25 12.32 -16.82
CA SER A 468 2.94 11.07 -17.15
C SER A 468 2.51 9.88 -16.29
N LEU A 469 1.82 10.10 -15.17
CA LEU A 469 1.22 9.02 -14.40
C LEU A 469 0.16 8.26 -15.22
N LEU A 470 -0.67 8.97 -15.98
CA LEU A 470 -1.71 8.34 -16.80
C LEU A 470 -1.10 7.49 -17.93
N ASP A 471 -0.03 8.00 -18.55
CA ASP A 471 0.75 7.25 -19.55
C ASP A 471 1.35 5.98 -18.95
N LEU A 472 1.82 6.03 -17.70
CA LEU A 472 2.36 4.86 -16.98
C LEU A 472 1.28 3.83 -16.68
N LEU A 473 0.11 4.27 -16.23
CA LEU A 473 -1.04 3.37 -15.99
C LEU A 473 -1.47 2.66 -17.29
N ALA A 474 -1.46 3.37 -18.41
CA ALA A 474 -1.81 2.82 -19.72
C ALA A 474 -0.83 1.73 -20.23
N LEU A 475 0.37 1.61 -19.64
CA LEU A 475 1.30 0.52 -19.95
C LEU A 475 0.97 -0.80 -19.24
N MET A 476 0.19 -0.74 -18.15
CA MET A 476 -0.17 -1.91 -17.36
C MET A 476 -1.37 -2.64 -17.96
N PRO A 477 -1.49 -3.96 -17.77
CA PRO A 477 -2.69 -4.69 -18.15
C PRO A 477 -3.90 -4.17 -17.36
N TRP A 478 -5.03 -4.04 -18.05
CA TRP A 478 -6.31 -3.59 -17.50
C TRP A 478 -6.74 -4.49 -16.33
N HIS A 479 -6.72 -5.80 -16.58
CA HIS A 479 -6.96 -6.84 -15.58
C HIS A 479 -5.68 -7.16 -14.78
N GLY A 480 -5.83 -7.28 -13.46
CA GLY A 480 -4.72 -7.52 -12.53
C GLY A 480 -4.06 -6.22 -12.07
N ALA A 481 -2.98 -5.79 -12.72
CA ALA A 481 -2.11 -4.75 -12.16
C ALA A 481 -2.77 -3.37 -12.02
N TRP A 482 -3.41 -2.84 -13.07
CA TRP A 482 -4.07 -1.53 -12.98
C TRP A 482 -5.28 -1.59 -12.03
N LYS A 483 -6.09 -2.64 -12.12
CA LYS A 483 -7.21 -2.88 -11.19
C LYS A 483 -6.76 -2.92 -9.72
N ASP A 484 -5.68 -3.63 -9.41
CA ASP A 484 -5.10 -3.67 -8.05
C ASP A 484 -4.67 -2.29 -7.57
N VAL A 485 -4.00 -1.52 -8.45
CA VAL A 485 -3.57 -0.14 -8.15
C VAL A 485 -4.78 0.73 -7.83
N ALA A 486 -5.84 0.65 -8.63
CA ALA A 486 -7.08 1.39 -8.43
C ALA A 486 -7.74 1.05 -7.09
N LEU A 487 -7.86 -0.23 -6.74
CA LEU A 487 -8.44 -0.67 -5.46
C LEU A 487 -7.63 -0.22 -4.25
N ILE A 488 -6.30 -0.34 -4.31
CA ILE A 488 -5.42 0.13 -3.23
C ILE A 488 -5.53 1.65 -3.10
N TRP A 489 -5.58 2.39 -4.21
CA TRP A 489 -5.69 3.84 -4.16
C TRP A 489 -7.00 4.31 -3.56
N ILE A 490 -8.15 3.69 -3.89
CA ILE A 490 -9.43 4.03 -3.22
C ILE A 490 -9.31 3.87 -1.71
N ARG A 491 -8.68 2.79 -1.22
CA ARG A 491 -8.46 2.59 0.22
C ARG A 491 -7.59 3.68 0.84
N VAL A 492 -6.58 4.16 0.11
CA VAL A 492 -5.74 5.29 0.55
C VAL A 492 -6.54 6.59 0.62
N LEU A 493 -7.33 6.89 -0.41
CA LEU A 493 -8.19 8.09 -0.44
C LEU A 493 -9.21 8.08 0.72
N LEU A 494 -9.84 6.93 0.96
CA LEU A 494 -10.78 6.75 2.07
C LEU A 494 -10.10 6.88 3.44
N ALA A 495 -8.92 6.30 3.62
CA ALA A 495 -8.17 6.41 4.88
C ALA A 495 -7.71 7.85 5.17
N ARG A 496 -7.49 8.67 4.14
CA ARG A 496 -7.12 10.08 4.25
C ARG A 496 -8.31 11.02 4.37
N HIS A 497 -9.53 10.55 4.11
CA HIS A 497 -10.71 11.40 3.88
C HIS A 497 -10.44 12.51 2.85
N GLU A 498 -9.71 12.18 1.78
CA GLU A 498 -9.30 13.17 0.80
C GLU A 498 -10.48 13.59 -0.09
N CYS A 499 -10.82 14.88 -0.07
CA CYS A 499 -12.01 15.41 -0.73
C CYS A 499 -11.81 15.70 -2.22
N VAL A 500 -12.82 15.34 -3.03
CA VAL A 500 -12.92 15.73 -4.44
C VAL A 500 -13.74 17.03 -4.52
N CYS A 501 -13.06 18.13 -4.82
CA CYS A 501 -13.66 19.47 -4.83
C CYS A 501 -14.13 19.90 -6.22
N ASN A 502 -13.41 19.51 -7.29
CA ASN A 502 -13.61 20.06 -8.63
C ASN A 502 -13.86 19.00 -9.71
N GLU A 503 -14.48 19.39 -10.82
CA GLU A 503 -14.74 18.53 -11.99
C GLU A 503 -13.47 17.88 -12.55
N LYS A 504 -12.37 18.64 -12.62
CA LYS A 504 -11.08 18.14 -13.10
C LYS A 504 -10.54 17.03 -12.20
N GLN A 505 -10.69 17.17 -10.88
CA GLN A 505 -10.29 16.16 -9.91
C GLN A 505 -11.15 14.89 -10.07
N MET A 506 -12.47 15.05 -10.20
CA MET A 506 -13.35 13.89 -10.42
C MET A 506 -13.05 13.16 -11.73
N SER A 507 -12.85 13.90 -12.83
CA SER A 507 -12.46 13.31 -14.10
C SER A 507 -11.14 12.54 -14.02
N PHE A 508 -10.15 13.09 -13.31
CA PHE A 508 -8.87 12.43 -13.09
C PHE A 508 -8.99 11.17 -12.24
N VAL A 509 -9.71 11.24 -11.12
CA VAL A 509 -10.00 10.08 -10.26
C VAL A 509 -10.66 8.97 -11.06
N LEU A 510 -11.70 9.30 -11.85
CA LEU A 510 -12.38 8.31 -12.69
C LEU A 510 -11.50 7.73 -13.80
N THR A 511 -10.50 8.47 -14.28
CA THR A 511 -9.53 7.99 -15.28
C THR A 511 -8.56 7.01 -14.66
N VAL A 512 -8.04 7.28 -13.46
CA VAL A 512 -7.18 6.35 -12.72
C VAL A 512 -7.94 5.09 -12.30
N LEU A 513 -9.23 5.23 -11.95
CA LEU A 513 -10.12 4.13 -11.58
C LEU A 513 -10.78 3.45 -12.80
N ALA A 514 -10.35 3.73 -14.02
CA ALA A 514 -10.99 3.25 -15.24
C ALA A 514 -11.28 1.74 -15.27
N PRO A 515 -10.40 0.82 -14.78
CA PRO A 515 -10.70 -0.62 -14.76
C PRO A 515 -11.86 -1.04 -13.84
N LEU A 516 -12.18 -0.22 -12.84
CA LEU A 516 -13.31 -0.43 -11.95
C LEU A 516 -14.59 0.22 -12.50
N VAL A 517 -14.45 1.28 -13.29
CA VAL A 517 -15.56 2.00 -13.90
C VAL A 517 -16.01 1.30 -15.18
N ARG A 518 -15.11 0.94 -16.11
CA ARG A 518 -15.46 0.43 -17.44
C ARG A 518 -14.89 -0.97 -17.67
N ASP A 519 -15.54 -1.74 -18.53
CA ASP A 519 -15.01 -3.00 -19.03
C ASP A 519 -13.82 -2.76 -19.98
N ASP A 520 -12.94 -3.74 -20.13
CA ASP A 520 -11.75 -3.61 -20.99
C ASP A 520 -12.19 -3.33 -22.43
N PRO A 521 -11.76 -2.21 -23.04
CA PRO A 521 -12.05 -1.91 -24.45
C PRO A 521 -11.64 -3.04 -25.42
N SER A 522 -10.65 -3.85 -25.01
CA SER A 522 -10.05 -4.91 -25.82
C SER A 522 -10.84 -6.23 -25.77
N GLU A 523 -11.61 -6.48 -24.71
CA GLU A 523 -12.45 -7.68 -24.56
C GLU A 523 -13.74 -7.63 -25.37
N LEU A 524 -14.16 -6.42 -25.78
CA LEU A 524 -15.30 -6.22 -26.68
C LEU A 524 -15.11 -6.86 -28.07
N GLN A 525 -13.89 -7.31 -28.40
CA GLN A 525 -13.56 -7.98 -29.67
C GLN A 525 -13.50 -9.52 -29.58
N SER A 526 -13.50 -10.10 -28.37
CA SER A 526 -13.45 -11.56 -28.18
C SER A 526 -14.77 -12.09 -27.62
N LEU A 527 -15.42 -13.00 -28.36
CA LEU A 527 -16.61 -13.71 -27.85
C LEU A 527 -16.26 -14.48 -26.55
N PRO A 528 -17.16 -14.51 -25.54
CA PRO A 528 -16.90 -15.27 -24.32
C PRO A 528 -16.90 -16.77 -24.63
N SER A 529 -15.82 -17.48 -24.28
CA SER A 529 -15.79 -18.94 -24.30
C SER A 529 -16.57 -19.48 -23.09
N ALA A 530 -17.65 -20.20 -23.36
CA ALA A 530 -18.57 -20.73 -22.37
C ALA A 530 -18.04 -22.03 -21.73
N THR A 531 -17.07 -21.95 -20.82
CA THR A 531 -16.71 -23.11 -19.96
C THR A 531 -16.03 -22.68 -18.64
N THR A 532 -16.81 -22.22 -17.65
CA THR A 532 -16.38 -22.22 -16.24
C THR A 532 -17.50 -22.73 -15.32
N THR A 533 -17.12 -23.60 -14.39
CA THR A 533 -17.99 -24.31 -13.44
C THR A 533 -18.65 -23.35 -12.42
N ASP A 534 -19.91 -23.61 -12.06
CA ASP A 534 -20.76 -22.70 -11.26
C ASP A 534 -20.22 -22.30 -9.88
N MET A 535 -19.34 -23.10 -9.26
CA MET A 535 -18.75 -22.76 -7.97
C MET A 535 -17.66 -21.69 -8.04
N GLY A 536 -16.98 -21.53 -9.19
CA GLY A 536 -15.99 -20.47 -9.41
C GLY A 536 -16.65 -19.11 -9.66
N LYS A 537 -17.78 -19.12 -10.38
CA LYS A 537 -18.57 -17.91 -10.69
C LYS A 537 -19.09 -17.19 -9.45
N ASN A 538 -19.48 -17.92 -8.41
CA ASN A 538 -19.97 -17.29 -7.18
C ASN A 538 -18.88 -16.52 -6.43
N LYS A 539 -17.65 -17.05 -6.33
CA LYS A 539 -16.55 -16.33 -5.68
C LYS A 539 -16.09 -15.12 -6.50
N GLU A 540 -16.02 -15.26 -7.82
CA GLU A 540 -15.70 -14.13 -8.71
C GLU A 540 -16.77 -13.04 -8.65
N ALA A 541 -18.04 -13.41 -8.55
CA ALA A 541 -19.14 -12.48 -8.34
C ALA A 541 -19.01 -11.76 -6.99
N GLU A 542 -18.77 -12.46 -5.88
CA GLU A 542 -18.57 -11.84 -4.56
C GLU A 542 -17.40 -10.84 -4.56
N ILE A 543 -16.28 -11.18 -5.19
CA ILE A 543 -15.12 -10.29 -5.33
C ILE A 543 -15.51 -9.05 -6.15
N PHE A 544 -16.18 -9.24 -7.29
CA PHE A 544 -16.65 -8.15 -8.14
C PHE A 544 -17.62 -7.22 -7.38
N GLU A 545 -18.54 -7.78 -6.59
CA GLU A 545 -19.46 -6.98 -5.76
C GLU A 545 -18.72 -6.16 -4.71
N ALA A 546 -17.74 -6.75 -4.01
CA ALA A 546 -16.92 -6.03 -3.04
C ALA A 546 -16.09 -4.89 -3.67
N GLU A 547 -15.59 -5.10 -4.89
CA GLU A 547 -14.87 -4.07 -5.65
C GLU A 547 -15.80 -2.90 -6.03
N GLN A 548 -17.00 -3.20 -6.54
CA GLN A 548 -17.98 -2.19 -6.92
C GLN A 548 -18.51 -1.42 -5.69
N GLN A 549 -18.71 -2.09 -4.56
CA GLN A 549 -19.04 -1.43 -3.29
C GLN A 549 -17.90 -0.52 -2.80
N THR A 550 -16.65 -0.87 -3.09
CA THR A 550 -15.50 -0.01 -2.76
C THR A 550 -15.47 1.23 -3.64
N LEU A 551 -15.73 1.08 -4.95
CA LEU A 551 -15.86 2.21 -5.89
C LEU A 551 -17.02 3.14 -5.51
N ALA A 552 -18.15 2.58 -5.10
CA ALA A 552 -19.33 3.34 -4.65
C ALA A 552 -19.01 4.33 -3.52
N LYS A 553 -18.05 4.00 -2.64
CA LYS A 553 -17.63 4.87 -1.53
C LYS A 553 -16.94 6.16 -1.98
N VAL A 554 -16.36 6.20 -3.18
CA VAL A 554 -15.68 7.39 -3.72
C VAL A 554 -16.66 8.55 -3.88
N VAL A 555 -17.94 8.29 -4.15
CA VAL A 555 -18.97 9.33 -4.27
C VAL A 555 -19.15 10.12 -2.96
N HIS A 556 -18.91 9.49 -1.81
CA HIS A 556 -18.99 10.15 -0.51
C HIS A 556 -17.79 11.07 -0.20
N LEU A 557 -16.72 11.02 -1.00
CA LEU A 557 -15.57 11.93 -0.87
C LEU A 557 -15.80 13.27 -1.58
N VAL A 558 -16.92 13.44 -2.31
CA VAL A 558 -17.24 14.71 -2.96
C VAL A 558 -17.71 15.73 -1.93
N ALA A 559 -16.88 16.74 -1.69
CA ALA A 559 -17.19 17.85 -0.78
C ALA A 559 -16.76 19.17 -1.42
N ASN A 560 -17.68 20.12 -1.49
CA ASN A 560 -17.43 21.50 -1.89
C ASN A 560 -18.48 22.40 -1.24
N ASP A 561 -18.07 23.57 -0.77
CA ASP A 561 -18.95 24.60 -0.21
C ASP A 561 -19.84 25.23 -1.29
N ASP A 562 -19.41 25.18 -2.55
CA ASP A 562 -20.20 25.61 -3.69
C ASP A 562 -21.06 24.46 -4.24
N HIS A 563 -22.37 24.58 -4.03
CA HIS A 563 -23.36 23.62 -4.53
C HIS A 563 -23.38 23.50 -6.06
N ASP A 564 -23.05 24.56 -6.82
CA ASP A 564 -23.00 24.50 -8.28
C ASP A 564 -21.81 23.65 -8.74
N VAL A 565 -20.65 23.83 -8.13
CA VAL A 565 -19.46 23.00 -8.42
C VAL A 565 -19.74 21.54 -8.03
N LYS A 566 -20.38 21.32 -6.88
CA LYS A 566 -20.79 19.98 -6.43
C LYS A 566 -21.72 19.29 -7.44
N PHE A 567 -22.68 20.02 -8.00
CA PHE A 567 -23.55 19.48 -9.06
C PHE A 567 -22.78 19.17 -10.34
N ARG A 568 -21.86 20.04 -10.78
CA ARG A 568 -21.02 19.76 -11.95
C ARG A 568 -20.11 18.54 -11.76
N VAL A 569 -19.60 18.32 -10.56
CA VAL A 569 -18.88 17.08 -10.20
C VAL A 569 -19.79 15.85 -10.35
N PHE A 570 -21.05 15.94 -9.90
CA PHE A 570 -22.02 14.85 -10.08
C PHE A 570 -22.37 14.59 -11.56
N LEU A 571 -22.43 15.62 -12.40
CA LEU A 571 -22.61 15.46 -13.85
C LEU A 571 -21.49 14.62 -14.48
N VAL A 572 -20.23 14.89 -14.10
CA VAL A 572 -19.06 14.11 -14.54
C VAL A 572 -19.15 12.66 -14.06
N ALA A 573 -19.48 12.45 -12.78
CA ALA A 573 -19.65 11.12 -12.19
C ALA A 573 -20.74 10.30 -12.90
N ARG A 574 -21.92 10.90 -13.13
CA ARG A 574 -23.02 10.26 -13.83
C ARG A 574 -22.63 9.83 -15.23
N ARG A 575 -21.98 10.71 -16.01
CA ARG A 575 -21.55 10.39 -17.38
C ARG A 575 -20.64 9.16 -17.39
N ALA A 576 -19.70 9.05 -16.45
CA ALA A 576 -18.82 7.90 -16.35
C ALA A 576 -19.57 6.62 -15.94
N PHE A 577 -20.41 6.68 -14.91
CA PHE A 577 -21.13 5.51 -14.39
C PHE A 577 -22.20 4.97 -15.36
N LEU A 578 -22.88 5.83 -16.12
CA LEU A 578 -23.86 5.36 -17.11
C LEU A 578 -23.20 4.63 -18.30
N MET A 579 -21.94 4.94 -18.61
CA MET A 579 -21.17 4.24 -19.64
C MET A 579 -20.52 2.94 -19.14
N SER A 580 -20.68 2.59 -17.87
CA SER A 580 -19.98 1.49 -17.18
C SER A 580 -20.63 0.10 -17.37
N GLY A 581 -21.73 0.00 -18.12
CA GLY A 581 -22.46 -1.25 -18.31
C GLY A 581 -23.52 -1.55 -17.24
N VAL A 582 -24.43 -2.47 -17.55
CA VAL A 582 -25.65 -2.75 -16.77
C VAL A 582 -25.35 -3.29 -15.37
N PHE A 583 -24.39 -4.23 -15.25
CA PHE A 583 -24.10 -4.92 -14.00
C PHE A 583 -23.40 -4.05 -12.93
N ARG A 584 -22.71 -2.97 -13.34
CA ARG A 584 -21.98 -2.05 -12.44
C ARG A 584 -22.87 -0.93 -11.90
N ILE A 585 -23.81 -0.46 -12.73
CA ILE A 585 -24.69 0.67 -12.45
C ILE A 585 -25.47 0.50 -11.12
N ARG A 586 -25.87 -0.73 -10.77
CA ARG A 586 -26.60 -1.03 -9.52
C ARG A 586 -25.88 -0.61 -8.24
N PHE A 587 -24.54 -0.58 -8.26
CA PHE A 587 -23.76 -0.24 -7.08
C PHE A 587 -23.37 1.24 -7.05
N THR A 588 -23.06 1.83 -8.20
CA THR A 588 -22.45 3.15 -8.30
C THR A 588 -23.46 4.29 -8.40
N LEU A 589 -24.63 4.06 -9.02
CA LEU A 589 -25.65 5.11 -9.15
C LEU A 589 -26.40 5.37 -7.85
N VAL A 590 -26.64 4.35 -7.02
CA VAL A 590 -27.44 4.50 -5.79
C VAL A 590 -26.83 5.53 -4.81
N PRO A 591 -25.52 5.50 -4.50
CA PRO A 591 -24.88 6.54 -3.69
C PRO A 591 -24.95 7.92 -4.34
N LEU A 592 -24.81 8.00 -5.67
CA LEU A 592 -24.88 9.26 -6.41
C LEU A 592 -26.29 9.87 -6.34
N ILE A 593 -27.33 9.05 -6.52
CA ILE A 593 -28.74 9.45 -6.35
C ILE A 593 -28.95 9.98 -4.93
N CYS A 594 -28.50 9.27 -3.89
CA CYS A 594 -28.68 9.70 -2.51
C CYS A 594 -27.99 11.03 -2.21
N GLN A 595 -26.78 11.25 -2.72
CA GLN A 595 -26.04 12.51 -2.56
C GLN A 595 -26.67 13.66 -3.37
N SER A 596 -27.21 13.38 -4.55
CA SER A 596 -27.97 14.36 -5.35
C SER A 596 -29.28 14.74 -4.69
N LEU A 597 -29.99 13.81 -4.04
CA LEU A 597 -31.20 14.10 -3.26
C LEU A 597 -30.89 14.97 -2.03
N ALA A 598 -29.76 14.73 -1.35
CA ALA A 598 -29.29 15.61 -0.28
C ALA A 598 -29.04 17.03 -0.81
N LEU A 599 -28.33 17.16 -1.93
CA LEU A 599 -28.09 18.45 -2.59
C LEU A 599 -29.38 19.17 -2.97
N ALA A 600 -30.39 18.45 -3.49
CA ALA A 600 -31.68 19.03 -3.83
C ALA A 600 -32.42 19.60 -2.59
N ARG A 601 -32.34 18.91 -1.44
CA ARG A 601 -32.90 19.41 -0.17
C ARG A 601 -32.16 20.65 0.33
N ASP A 602 -30.84 20.63 0.29
CA ASP A 602 -30.00 21.77 0.73
C ASP A 602 -30.32 23.02 -0.12
N LEU A 603 -30.40 22.87 -1.45
CA LEU A 603 -30.76 23.97 -2.35
C LEU A 603 -32.19 24.48 -2.13
N ALA A 604 -33.14 23.59 -1.80
CA ALA A 604 -34.52 23.98 -1.52
C ALA A 604 -34.67 24.70 -0.16
N ALA A 605 -33.94 24.29 0.87
CA ALA A 605 -33.92 24.99 2.15
C ALA A 605 -33.38 26.41 1.99
N LEU A 606 -32.28 26.57 1.24
CA LEU A 606 -31.65 27.87 0.97
C LEU A 606 -32.55 28.80 0.12
N SER A 607 -33.34 28.25 -0.81
CA SER A 607 -34.29 29.06 -1.59
C SER A 607 -35.49 29.51 -0.76
N GLN A 608 -35.95 28.68 0.18
CA GLN A 608 -37.04 29.02 1.10
C GLN A 608 -36.63 30.11 2.11
N GLU A 609 -35.41 30.03 2.67
CA GLU A 609 -34.87 31.07 3.57
C GLU A 609 -34.81 32.45 2.90
N ARG A 610 -34.41 32.51 1.62
CA ARG A 610 -34.40 33.77 0.85
C ARG A 610 -35.78 34.36 0.63
N THR A 611 -36.76 33.51 0.38
CA THR A 611 -38.16 33.94 0.16
C THR A 611 -38.74 34.54 1.46
N GLN A 612 -38.29 34.06 2.62
CA GLN A 612 -38.68 34.59 3.93
C GLN A 612 -37.93 35.90 4.27
N SER A 613 -36.64 36.03 3.95
CA SER A 613 -35.88 37.26 4.20
C SER A 613 -36.31 38.43 3.30
N GLN A 614 -36.68 38.18 2.04
CA GLN A 614 -37.22 39.22 1.14
C GLN A 614 -38.65 39.65 1.50
N GLY A 615 -39.40 38.82 2.24
CA GLY A 615 -40.74 39.13 2.73
C GLY A 615 -40.79 40.14 3.89
N GLN A 616 -39.66 40.43 4.53
CA GLN A 616 -39.58 41.39 5.65
C GLN A 616 -39.12 42.81 5.25
N GLU A 617 -38.51 42.99 4.08
CA GLU A 617 -38.00 44.30 3.63
C GLU A 617 -38.99 45.11 2.78
N THR A 618 -40.16 44.59 2.41
CA THR A 618 -41.12 45.27 1.53
C THR A 618 -42.01 46.34 2.20
N LYS A 619 -41.54 47.01 3.26
CA LYS A 619 -42.26 48.17 3.85
C LYS A 619 -41.44 49.40 4.23
N ALA A 620 -40.15 49.49 3.90
CA ALA A 620 -39.45 50.77 4.02
C ALA A 620 -38.37 50.94 2.94
N GLU A 621 -38.63 51.92 2.07
CA GLU A 621 -37.63 52.71 1.34
C GLU A 621 -36.94 52.05 0.14
N SER A 622 -37.64 52.15 -0.98
CA SER A 622 -37.06 52.43 -2.29
C SER A 622 -36.14 53.67 -2.26
N GLU A 623 -34.98 53.54 -2.90
CA GLU A 623 -33.95 54.56 -3.22
C GLU A 623 -32.72 54.62 -2.29
N ALA A 624 -31.66 53.86 -2.62
CA ALA A 624 -30.28 54.37 -2.76
C ALA A 624 -29.25 53.26 -3.08
N THR A 625 -28.50 53.51 -4.16
CA THR A 625 -27.07 53.20 -4.38
C THR A 625 -26.52 51.76 -4.31
N VAL A 626 -25.91 51.38 -5.45
CA VAL A 626 -24.88 50.37 -5.66
C VAL A 626 -23.77 50.45 -4.60
N THR A 627 -23.48 49.35 -3.89
CA THR A 627 -22.13 48.76 -3.69
C THR A 627 -22.16 47.51 -2.79
N ASP A 628 -21.68 46.40 -3.36
CA ASP A 628 -20.93 45.28 -2.78
C ASP A 628 -21.52 44.38 -1.66
N GLY A 629 -21.38 43.04 -1.84
CA GLY A 629 -21.36 42.11 -0.69
C GLY A 629 -22.21 40.82 -0.69
N ASN A 630 -22.13 39.99 -1.74
CA ASN A 630 -22.15 38.52 -1.62
C ASN A 630 -23.47 37.75 -1.29
N SER A 631 -24.58 38.05 -1.98
CA SER A 631 -25.66 37.07 -2.14
C SER A 631 -25.26 36.04 -3.22
N LYS A 632 -24.72 34.87 -2.84
CA LYS A 632 -24.39 33.78 -3.78
C LYS A 632 -25.65 33.21 -4.44
N THR A 633 -26.17 33.81 -5.51
CA THR A 633 -27.20 33.18 -6.35
C THR A 633 -26.62 31.97 -7.06
N PHE A 634 -26.94 30.77 -6.56
CA PHE A 634 -26.63 29.51 -7.23
C PHE A 634 -27.39 29.43 -8.56
N VAL A 635 -26.71 28.99 -9.62
CA VAL A 635 -27.31 28.82 -10.94
C VAL A 635 -28.16 27.56 -11.01
N THR A 636 -27.72 26.50 -10.31
CA THR A 636 -28.39 25.20 -10.33
C THR A 636 -29.67 25.24 -9.51
N THR A 637 -30.78 24.84 -10.12
CA THR A 637 -32.07 24.78 -9.43
C THR A 637 -32.34 23.38 -8.86
N PRO A 638 -33.10 23.26 -7.75
CA PRO A 638 -33.54 21.95 -7.26
C PRO A 638 -34.29 21.13 -8.32
N HIS A 639 -35.02 21.81 -9.21
CA HIS A 639 -35.69 21.19 -10.35
C HIS A 639 -34.72 20.44 -11.28
N GLU A 640 -33.61 21.08 -11.67
CA GLU A 640 -32.58 20.45 -12.51
C GLU A 640 -31.93 19.24 -11.82
N VAL A 641 -31.68 19.33 -10.51
CA VAL A 641 -31.12 18.20 -9.74
C VAL A 641 -32.12 17.04 -9.68
N LEU A 642 -33.41 17.31 -9.49
CA LEU A 642 -34.46 16.28 -9.47
C LEU A 642 -34.65 15.64 -10.86
N GLN A 643 -34.59 16.42 -11.94
CA GLN A 643 -34.58 15.88 -13.31
C GLN A 643 -33.36 14.99 -13.55
N PHE A 644 -32.18 15.43 -13.11
CA PHE A 644 -30.95 14.65 -13.15
C PHE A 644 -31.07 13.32 -12.39
N VAL A 645 -31.71 13.32 -11.22
CA VAL A 645 -32.01 12.11 -10.44
C VAL A 645 -33.01 11.21 -11.17
N HIS A 646 -34.07 11.78 -11.75
CA HIS A 646 -35.06 11.03 -12.51
C HIS A 646 -34.42 10.23 -13.65
N GLU A 647 -33.55 10.85 -14.44
CA GLU A 647 -32.83 10.16 -15.52
C GLU A 647 -32.00 8.96 -14.99
N MET A 648 -31.39 9.08 -13.81
CA MET A 648 -30.59 7.99 -13.22
C MET A 648 -31.45 6.85 -12.70
N VAL A 649 -32.53 7.14 -11.98
CA VAL A 649 -33.41 6.09 -11.41
C VAL A 649 -34.14 5.35 -12.54
N THR A 650 -34.58 6.05 -13.58
CA THR A 650 -35.20 5.44 -14.77
C THR A 650 -34.21 4.59 -15.57
N ALA A 651 -32.95 5.04 -15.68
CA ALA A 651 -31.88 4.22 -16.29
C ALA A 651 -31.59 2.94 -15.48
N LEU A 652 -31.70 2.98 -14.14
CA LEU A 652 -31.57 1.81 -13.28
C LEU A 652 -32.75 0.85 -13.45
N ALA A 653 -33.98 1.38 -13.46
CA ALA A 653 -35.20 0.59 -13.55
C ALA A 653 -35.37 -0.10 -14.92
N SER A 654 -34.98 0.55 -16.01
CA SER A 654 -35.11 0.00 -17.37
C SER A 654 -34.13 -1.13 -17.69
N LYS A 655 -33.02 -1.24 -16.95
CA LYS A 655 -31.91 -2.14 -17.30
C LYS A 655 -31.86 -3.40 -16.44
N GLN A 656 -32.63 -3.50 -15.35
CA GLN A 656 -32.49 -4.61 -14.41
C GLN A 656 -33.78 -5.00 -13.67
N ASP A 657 -34.34 -6.16 -14.03
CA ASP A 657 -35.54 -6.73 -13.41
C ASP A 657 -35.30 -7.24 -11.99
N ALA A 658 -34.07 -7.69 -11.69
CA ALA A 658 -33.72 -8.28 -10.39
C ALA A 658 -33.71 -7.29 -9.20
N LEU A 659 -33.83 -5.99 -9.46
CA LEU A 659 -33.84 -4.93 -8.43
C LEU A 659 -35.16 -4.16 -8.38
N SER A 660 -36.22 -4.67 -9.00
CA SER A 660 -37.52 -4.01 -9.14
C SER A 660 -38.06 -3.40 -7.83
N VAL A 661 -38.03 -4.15 -6.71
CA VAL A 661 -38.46 -3.64 -5.38
C VAL A 661 -37.57 -2.48 -4.90
N SER A 662 -36.26 -2.56 -5.12
CA SER A 662 -35.32 -1.49 -4.72
C SER A 662 -35.51 -0.24 -5.59
N CYS A 663 -35.82 -0.40 -6.87
CA CYS A 663 -36.16 0.70 -7.77
C CYS A 663 -37.46 1.40 -7.34
N VAL A 664 -38.50 0.63 -6.96
CA VAL A 664 -39.73 1.20 -6.37
C VAL A 664 -39.40 2.03 -5.13
N TYR A 665 -38.59 1.49 -4.22
CA TYR A 665 -38.15 2.23 -3.04
C TYR A 665 -37.42 3.53 -3.40
N LEU A 666 -36.48 3.48 -4.35
CA LEU A 666 -35.72 4.66 -4.79
C LEU A 666 -36.63 5.73 -5.41
N PHE A 667 -37.57 5.35 -6.29
CA PHE A 667 -38.54 6.29 -6.86
C PHE A 667 -39.38 6.96 -5.79
N LEU A 668 -39.87 6.20 -4.80
CA LEU A 668 -40.66 6.76 -3.70
C LEU A 668 -39.83 7.67 -2.79
N GLN A 669 -38.56 7.34 -2.52
CA GLN A 669 -37.66 8.25 -1.80
C GLN A 669 -37.43 9.56 -2.56
N CYS A 670 -37.27 9.49 -3.89
CA CYS A 670 -37.18 10.68 -4.75
C CYS A 670 -38.46 11.50 -4.69
N ALA A 671 -39.63 10.85 -4.70
CA ALA A 671 -40.92 11.52 -4.60
C ALA A 671 -41.08 12.27 -3.27
N LEU A 672 -40.70 11.67 -2.14
CA LEU A 672 -40.78 12.31 -0.83
C LEU A 672 -39.88 13.55 -0.74
N VAL A 673 -38.69 13.48 -1.33
CA VAL A 673 -37.79 14.65 -1.41
C VAL A 673 -38.38 15.72 -2.32
N ALA A 674 -38.91 15.37 -3.49
CA ALA A 674 -39.57 16.31 -4.40
C ALA A 674 -40.80 16.98 -3.76
N ASP A 675 -41.61 16.22 -3.01
CA ASP A 675 -42.74 16.72 -2.23
C ASP A 675 -42.26 17.70 -1.15
N GLY A 676 -41.21 17.35 -0.40
CA GLY A 676 -40.57 18.25 0.59
C GLY A 676 -40.03 19.55 -0.01
N CYS A 677 -39.55 19.50 -1.27
CA CYS A 677 -39.13 20.68 -2.04
C CYS A 677 -40.31 21.46 -2.67
N ALA A 678 -41.55 21.06 -2.44
CA ALA A 678 -42.79 21.63 -2.99
C ALA A 678 -42.93 21.54 -4.52
N PHE A 679 -42.28 20.55 -5.16
CA PHE A 679 -42.46 20.28 -6.60
C PHE A 679 -43.48 19.16 -6.83
N GLU A 680 -44.77 19.49 -6.75
CA GLU A 680 -45.87 18.53 -6.89
C GLU A 680 -45.79 17.69 -8.17
N ALA A 681 -45.60 18.32 -9.34
CA ALA A 681 -45.60 17.62 -10.63
C ALA A 681 -44.49 16.55 -10.71
N ILE A 682 -43.31 16.85 -10.16
CA ILE A 682 -42.18 15.92 -10.13
C ILE A 682 -42.43 14.80 -9.13
N ALA A 683 -42.98 15.11 -7.95
CA ALA A 683 -43.33 14.12 -6.95
C ALA A 683 -44.39 13.13 -7.48
N TYR A 684 -45.41 13.65 -8.16
CA TYR A 684 -46.44 12.85 -8.80
C TYR A 684 -45.83 11.92 -9.87
N GLU A 685 -44.98 12.46 -10.75
CA GLU A 685 -44.30 11.66 -11.79
C GLU A 685 -43.49 10.52 -11.17
N PHE A 686 -42.69 10.79 -10.14
CA PHE A 686 -41.92 9.75 -9.45
C PHE A 686 -42.79 8.64 -8.85
N ILE A 687 -43.94 8.98 -8.25
CA ILE A 687 -44.87 7.99 -7.71
C ILE A 687 -45.49 7.19 -8.85
N THR A 688 -45.87 7.82 -9.96
CA THR A 688 -46.42 7.10 -11.10
C THR A 688 -45.40 6.17 -11.76
N GLN A 689 -44.12 6.55 -11.84
CA GLN A 689 -43.05 5.67 -12.30
C GLN A 689 -42.85 4.48 -11.35
N ALA A 690 -42.95 4.70 -10.03
CA ALA A 690 -42.93 3.59 -9.06
C ALA A 690 -44.10 2.61 -9.28
N PHE A 691 -45.29 3.11 -9.64
CA PHE A 691 -46.46 2.27 -9.93
C PHE A 691 -46.27 1.47 -11.21
N ILE A 692 -45.67 2.05 -12.25
CA ILE A 692 -45.35 1.35 -13.50
C ILE A 692 -44.38 0.19 -13.22
N VAL A 693 -43.30 0.43 -12.46
CA VAL A 693 -42.35 -0.64 -12.10
C VAL A 693 -43.04 -1.75 -11.28
N TYR A 694 -43.94 -1.38 -10.37
CA TYR A 694 -44.74 -2.36 -9.62
C TYR A 694 -45.63 -3.22 -10.54
N GLU A 695 -46.30 -2.62 -11.52
CA GLU A 695 -47.18 -3.32 -12.48
C GLU A 695 -46.40 -4.23 -13.43
N ASP A 696 -45.29 -3.72 -13.97
CA ASP A 696 -44.59 -4.37 -15.08
C ASP A 696 -43.54 -5.39 -14.61
N GLN A 697 -42.84 -5.11 -13.50
CA GLN A 697 -41.64 -5.88 -13.11
C GLN A 697 -41.84 -6.76 -11.86
N ILE A 698 -42.81 -6.48 -10.98
CA ILE A 698 -42.97 -7.20 -9.70
C ILE A 698 -44.10 -8.24 -9.77
N THR A 699 -43.71 -9.51 -9.90
CA THR A 699 -44.66 -10.64 -9.99
C THR A 699 -44.78 -11.47 -8.72
N LEU A 700 -43.75 -11.50 -7.87
CA LEU A 700 -43.72 -12.35 -6.68
C LEU A 700 -44.56 -11.76 -5.54
N ALA A 701 -45.52 -12.53 -5.01
CA ALA A 701 -46.46 -12.06 -3.98
C ALA A 701 -45.79 -11.43 -2.74
N ARG A 702 -44.66 -11.98 -2.27
CA ARG A 702 -43.91 -11.44 -1.13
C ARG A 702 -43.28 -10.06 -1.43
N GLU A 703 -42.82 -9.88 -2.66
CA GLU A 703 -42.23 -8.62 -3.12
C GLU A 703 -43.31 -7.58 -3.41
N GLN A 704 -44.44 -8.00 -3.96
CA GLN A 704 -45.63 -7.15 -4.12
C GLN A 704 -46.10 -6.57 -2.78
N TRP A 705 -46.17 -7.40 -1.73
CA TRP A 705 -46.48 -6.93 -0.38
C TRP A 705 -45.52 -5.83 0.08
N ARG A 706 -44.21 -6.10 0.01
CA ARG A 706 -43.16 -5.18 0.47
C ARG A 706 -43.18 -3.86 -0.31
N ALA A 707 -43.37 -3.92 -1.62
CA ALA A 707 -43.50 -2.73 -2.46
C ALA A 707 -44.74 -1.91 -2.06
N LEU A 708 -45.90 -2.55 -1.92
CA LEU A 708 -47.15 -1.88 -1.52
C LEU A 708 -47.07 -1.27 -0.13
N GLU A 709 -46.45 -1.95 0.83
CA GLU A 709 -46.26 -1.44 2.19
C GLU A 709 -45.51 -0.10 2.17
N VAL A 710 -44.42 -0.02 1.41
CA VAL A 710 -43.64 1.21 1.23
C VAL A 710 -44.43 2.26 0.42
N MET A 711 -45.18 1.86 -0.61
CA MET A 711 -46.04 2.78 -1.38
C MET A 711 -47.08 3.44 -0.48
N VAL A 712 -47.78 2.67 0.35
CA VAL A 712 -48.74 3.18 1.34
C VAL A 712 -48.03 4.10 2.33
N ALA A 713 -46.91 3.68 2.91
CA ALA A 713 -46.15 4.51 3.86
C ALA A 713 -45.68 5.84 3.23
N SER A 714 -45.22 5.82 1.99
CA SER A 714 -44.74 7.00 1.27
C SER A 714 -45.88 7.97 0.97
N LEU A 715 -47.03 7.47 0.50
CA LEU A 715 -48.23 8.29 0.31
C LEU A 715 -48.80 8.86 1.62
N ARG A 716 -48.60 8.19 2.75
CA ARG A 716 -48.97 8.74 4.07
C ARG A 716 -48.02 9.85 4.54
N ALA A 717 -46.81 9.92 3.98
CA ALA A 717 -45.78 10.87 4.36
C ALA A 717 -45.76 12.13 3.48
N THR A 718 -46.32 12.08 2.27
CA THR A 718 -46.43 13.26 1.39
C THR A 718 -47.38 14.30 1.99
N ARG A 719 -47.11 15.59 1.79
CA ARG A 719 -47.94 16.68 2.35
C ARG A 719 -48.36 17.73 1.32
N ASN A 720 -47.60 17.89 0.25
CA ASN A 720 -47.75 18.99 -0.69
C ASN A 720 -48.47 18.59 -2.00
N LEU A 721 -48.98 17.36 -2.08
CA LEU A 721 -49.84 16.91 -3.18
C LEU A 721 -51.23 17.55 -3.09
N SER A 722 -51.78 17.97 -4.23
CA SER A 722 -53.18 18.40 -4.32
C SER A 722 -54.14 17.27 -3.98
N SER A 723 -55.30 17.62 -3.43
CA SER A 723 -56.32 16.65 -3.03
C SER A 723 -56.77 15.75 -4.19
N THR A 724 -56.82 16.28 -5.42
CA THR A 724 -57.18 15.53 -6.63
C THR A 724 -56.12 14.50 -7.03
N ASN A 725 -54.85 14.91 -7.07
CA ASN A 725 -53.75 14.02 -7.44
C ASN A 725 -53.54 12.94 -6.37
N TYR A 726 -53.66 13.33 -5.10
CA TYR A 726 -53.58 12.40 -3.97
C TYR A 726 -54.66 11.32 -4.04
N ASP A 727 -55.92 11.70 -4.29
CA ASP A 727 -57.04 10.75 -4.35
C ASP A 727 -56.84 9.70 -5.46
N ILE A 728 -56.32 10.11 -6.63
CA ILE A 728 -56.02 9.20 -7.74
C ILE A 728 -54.98 8.15 -7.30
N LEU A 729 -53.88 8.60 -6.67
CA LEU A 729 -52.80 7.73 -6.21
C LEU A 729 -53.25 6.80 -5.07
N ALA A 730 -54.02 7.31 -4.11
CA ALA A 730 -54.58 6.54 -3.00
C ALA A 730 -55.57 5.47 -3.50
N THR A 731 -56.43 5.83 -4.44
CA THR A 731 -57.37 4.90 -5.07
C THR A 731 -56.62 3.78 -5.80
N LYS A 732 -55.62 4.13 -6.61
CA LYS A 732 -54.82 3.17 -7.39
C LYS A 732 -54.03 2.22 -6.47
N THR A 733 -53.42 2.73 -5.41
CA THR A 733 -52.73 1.91 -4.38
C THR A 733 -53.68 0.95 -3.67
N THR A 734 -54.90 1.41 -3.36
CA THR A 734 -55.94 0.57 -2.77
C THR A 734 -56.42 -0.52 -3.74
N GLN A 735 -56.50 -0.22 -5.04
CA GLN A 735 -56.82 -1.21 -6.07
C GLN A 735 -55.76 -2.31 -6.17
N TYR A 736 -54.46 -1.97 -6.09
CA TYR A 736 -53.40 -2.98 -6.07
C TYR A 736 -53.46 -3.86 -4.83
N SER A 737 -53.68 -3.26 -3.67
CA SER A 737 -53.87 -3.97 -2.41
C SER A 737 -55.02 -4.98 -2.50
N ALA A 738 -56.09 -4.60 -3.19
CA ALA A 738 -57.23 -5.46 -3.43
C ALA A 738 -57.00 -6.55 -4.50
N ARG A 739 -55.89 -6.52 -5.26
CA ARG A 739 -55.54 -7.54 -6.26
C ARG A 739 -54.55 -8.59 -5.74
N LEU A 740 -54.08 -8.46 -4.49
CA LEU A 740 -53.19 -9.44 -3.87
C LEU A 740 -53.83 -10.83 -3.82
N LEU A 741 -53.04 -11.86 -4.15
CA LEU A 741 -53.51 -13.24 -4.30
C LEU A 741 -53.86 -13.90 -2.96
N LYS A 742 -53.07 -13.62 -1.90
CA LYS A 742 -53.26 -14.19 -0.58
C LYS A 742 -54.28 -13.36 0.19
N LYS A 743 -55.43 -13.94 0.51
CA LYS A 743 -56.55 -13.26 1.18
C LYS A 743 -56.20 -12.61 2.52
N ASN A 744 -55.34 -13.24 3.33
CA ASN A 744 -54.93 -12.68 4.63
C ASN A 744 -54.10 -11.40 4.44
N GLU A 745 -53.08 -11.46 3.58
CA GLU A 745 -52.29 -10.29 3.19
C GLU A 745 -53.22 -9.23 2.55
N GLN A 746 -54.03 -9.60 1.57
CA GLN A 746 -55.01 -8.72 0.93
C GLN A 746 -55.88 -7.94 1.94
N ALA A 747 -56.46 -8.62 2.94
CA ALA A 747 -57.28 -7.98 3.97
C ALA A 747 -56.48 -6.97 4.79
N LEU A 748 -55.26 -7.33 5.22
CA LEU A 748 -54.39 -6.46 6.02
C LEU A 748 -53.88 -5.24 5.22
N MET A 749 -53.52 -5.39 3.94
CA MET A 749 -53.08 -4.24 3.14
C MET A 749 -54.24 -3.29 2.82
N VAL A 750 -55.43 -3.83 2.54
CA VAL A 750 -56.65 -3.00 2.36
C VAL A 750 -56.99 -2.25 3.65
N LEU A 751 -56.77 -2.87 4.81
CA LEU A 751 -56.91 -2.20 6.10
C LEU A 751 -55.92 -1.03 6.24
N ASN A 752 -54.64 -1.26 5.91
CA ASN A 752 -53.61 -0.21 5.92
C ASN A 752 -53.94 0.95 4.96
N CYS A 753 -54.54 0.65 3.80
CA CYS A 753 -54.99 1.67 2.85
C CYS A 753 -56.09 2.58 3.41
N ALA A 754 -56.84 2.17 4.44
CA ALA A 754 -57.83 3.05 5.07
C ALA A 754 -57.19 4.34 5.61
N HIS A 755 -55.93 4.28 6.07
CA HIS A 755 -55.20 5.46 6.54
C HIS A 755 -54.87 6.47 5.44
N LEU A 756 -54.83 6.06 4.16
CA LEU A 756 -54.60 6.98 3.05
C LEU A 756 -55.76 7.98 2.91
N PHE A 757 -56.99 7.53 3.15
CA PHE A 757 -58.18 8.39 3.04
C PHE A 757 -58.43 9.25 4.30
N TRP A 758 -57.54 9.16 5.29
CA TRP A 758 -57.56 9.98 6.50
C TRP A 758 -56.22 10.70 6.70
N HIS A 759 -55.92 11.59 5.77
CA HIS A 759 -54.66 12.32 5.61
C HIS A 759 -54.91 13.85 5.60
N PRO A 760 -53.95 14.72 5.97
CA PRO A 760 -54.14 16.18 5.88
C PRO A 760 -54.63 16.69 4.52
N SER A 761 -54.17 16.11 3.42
CA SER A 761 -54.59 16.47 2.05
C SER A 761 -55.95 15.86 1.63
N GLN A 762 -56.45 14.86 2.36
CA GLN A 762 -57.70 14.17 2.07
C GLN A 762 -58.34 13.56 3.32
N ARG A 763 -59.54 14.03 3.68
CA ARG A 763 -60.36 13.46 4.75
C ARG A 763 -61.69 12.97 4.21
N ASP A 764 -61.74 11.71 3.80
CA ASP A 764 -62.95 11.06 3.31
C ASP A 764 -63.28 9.82 4.16
N GLY A 765 -64.08 10.03 5.21
CA GLY A 765 -64.45 8.95 6.13
C GLY A 765 -65.39 7.91 5.51
N LYS A 766 -66.07 8.21 4.39
CA LYS A 766 -66.84 7.20 3.65
C LYS A 766 -65.92 6.15 3.05
N ARG A 767 -64.82 6.59 2.41
CA ARG A 767 -63.80 5.69 1.85
C ARG A 767 -63.03 4.93 2.92
N VAL A 768 -62.73 5.56 4.06
CA VAL A 768 -62.17 4.86 5.24
C VAL A 768 -63.07 3.69 5.63
N ARG A 769 -64.37 3.95 5.82
CA ARG A 769 -65.35 2.91 6.18
C ARG A 769 -65.46 1.82 5.10
N GLU A 770 -65.42 2.17 3.82
CA GLU A 770 -65.42 1.19 2.73
C GLU A 770 -64.21 0.25 2.78
N CYS A 771 -63.00 0.77 3.04
CA CYS A 771 -61.80 -0.06 3.21
C CYS A 771 -61.91 -0.98 4.42
N LEU A 772 -62.36 -0.44 5.57
CA LEU A 772 -62.57 -1.21 6.80
C LEU A 772 -63.58 -2.36 6.59
N GLN A 773 -64.72 -2.07 5.96
CA GLN A 773 -65.74 -3.07 5.65
C GLN A 773 -65.26 -4.09 4.61
N ARG A 774 -64.49 -3.65 3.61
CA ARG A 774 -63.92 -4.54 2.61
C ARG A 774 -62.90 -5.51 3.22
N SER A 775 -62.04 -5.03 4.11
CA SER A 775 -61.10 -5.87 4.87
C SER A 775 -61.85 -6.93 5.68
N LEU A 776 -62.90 -6.53 6.41
CA LEU A 776 -63.76 -7.44 7.17
C LEU A 776 -64.42 -8.51 6.29
N ARG A 777 -65.01 -8.12 5.14
CA ARG A 777 -65.61 -9.09 4.20
C ARG A 777 -64.59 -10.08 3.64
N ILE A 778 -63.35 -9.64 3.38
CA ILE A 778 -62.28 -10.54 2.93
C ILE A 778 -61.92 -11.52 4.05
N ALA A 779 -61.82 -11.04 5.30
CA ALA A 779 -61.57 -11.85 6.49
C ALA A 779 -62.65 -12.93 6.70
N ASP A 780 -63.93 -12.58 6.53
CA ASP A 780 -65.07 -13.50 6.63
C ASP A 780 -65.08 -14.54 5.50
N SER A 781 -64.57 -14.19 4.32
CA SER A 781 -64.55 -15.08 3.15
C SER A 781 -63.53 -16.22 3.23
N MET A 782 -62.68 -16.23 4.27
CA MET A 782 -61.69 -17.28 4.52
C MET A 782 -62.35 -18.40 5.33
N LYS A 783 -62.78 -19.46 4.63
CA LYS A 783 -63.58 -20.56 5.21
C LYS A 783 -62.78 -21.61 6.01
N ASP A 784 -61.46 -21.61 5.91
CA ASP A 784 -60.60 -22.50 6.70
C ASP A 784 -60.08 -21.76 7.94
N ILE A 785 -60.55 -22.19 9.11
CA ILE A 785 -60.16 -21.71 10.44
C ILE A 785 -58.68 -22.04 10.65
N THR A 786 -57.82 -21.20 10.12
CA THR A 786 -56.38 -21.24 10.37
C THR A 786 -56.05 -20.32 11.53
N LEU A 787 -55.01 -20.69 12.29
CA LEU A 787 -54.54 -20.05 13.52
C LEU A 787 -54.32 -18.51 13.43
N ASN A 788 -54.28 -17.94 12.21
CA ASN A 788 -54.00 -16.53 11.94
C ASN A 788 -55.26 -15.65 11.76
N GLN A 789 -56.48 -16.20 11.70
CA GLN A 789 -57.68 -15.42 11.38
C GLN A 789 -58.10 -14.46 12.50
N ILE A 790 -57.92 -14.86 13.77
CA ILE A 790 -58.30 -14.02 14.91
C ILE A 790 -57.34 -12.85 15.11
N SER A 791 -56.06 -13.02 14.77
CA SER A 791 -55.12 -11.89 14.74
C SER A 791 -55.63 -10.82 13.78
N LEU A 792 -56.07 -11.21 12.58
CA LEU A 792 -56.58 -10.27 11.57
C LEU A 792 -57.85 -9.53 12.07
N PHE A 793 -58.81 -10.23 12.69
CA PHE A 793 -59.99 -9.55 13.23
C PHE A 793 -59.65 -8.59 14.38
N LEU A 794 -58.66 -8.93 15.20
CA LEU A 794 -58.14 -8.04 16.24
C LEU A 794 -57.44 -6.81 15.62
N ASP A 795 -56.65 -6.99 14.56
CA ASP A 795 -55.99 -5.88 13.84
C ASP A 795 -57.05 -4.96 13.20
N ILE A 796 -58.12 -5.52 12.63
CA ILE A 796 -59.27 -4.75 12.11
C ILE A 796 -59.95 -3.98 13.24
N LEU A 797 -60.21 -4.62 14.38
CA LEU A 797 -60.83 -3.98 15.54
C LEU A 797 -59.98 -2.81 16.07
N GLU A 798 -58.66 -3.00 16.18
CA GLU A 798 -57.72 -1.94 16.56
C GLU A 798 -57.78 -0.75 15.58
N ALA A 799 -57.85 -1.01 14.28
CA ALA A 799 -58.00 0.05 13.28
C ALA A 799 -59.33 0.80 13.40
N TYR A 800 -60.45 0.10 13.65
CA TYR A 800 -61.74 0.75 13.91
C TYR A 800 -61.68 1.64 15.16
N VAL A 801 -60.99 1.19 16.23
CA VAL A 801 -60.80 2.00 17.44
C VAL A 801 -59.97 3.25 17.13
N TYR A 802 -58.89 3.11 16.38
CA TYR A 802 -58.06 4.26 15.95
C TYR A 802 -58.87 5.30 15.18
N PHE A 803 -59.66 4.89 14.17
CA PHE A 803 -60.45 5.85 13.39
C PHE A 803 -61.60 6.47 14.19
N PHE A 804 -62.13 5.75 15.17
CA PHE A 804 -63.10 6.30 16.12
C PHE A 804 -62.46 7.37 17.02
N GLU A 805 -61.26 7.10 17.54
CA GLU A 805 -60.48 8.07 18.33
C GLU A 805 -60.15 9.34 17.51
N MET A 806 -59.82 9.16 16.22
CA MET A 806 -59.56 10.26 15.29
C MET A 806 -60.83 11.04 14.86
N GLN A 807 -61.99 10.76 15.49
CA GLN A 807 -63.28 11.41 15.25
C GLN A 807 -63.76 11.34 13.80
N THR A 808 -63.61 10.19 13.16
CA THR A 808 -64.21 9.94 11.83
C THR A 808 -65.74 9.81 11.96
N PRO A 809 -66.56 10.67 11.32
CA PRO A 809 -68.00 10.70 11.58
C PRO A 809 -68.73 9.45 11.06
N GLU A 810 -68.19 8.75 10.06
CA GLU A 810 -68.79 7.56 9.48
C GLU A 810 -68.50 6.26 10.25
N VAL A 811 -67.50 6.26 11.15
CA VAL A 811 -67.18 5.10 12.00
C VAL A 811 -67.95 5.23 13.32
N THR A 812 -69.09 4.55 13.41
CA THR A 812 -69.99 4.65 14.56
C THR A 812 -69.69 3.60 15.63
N ARG A 813 -70.07 3.91 16.88
CA ARG A 813 -69.99 3.00 18.04
C ARG A 813 -70.64 1.63 17.78
N ASN A 814 -71.71 1.60 17.00
CA ASN A 814 -72.42 0.35 16.68
C ASN A 814 -71.55 -0.66 15.92
N TYR A 815 -70.66 -0.19 15.03
CA TYR A 815 -69.73 -1.09 14.33
C TYR A 815 -68.67 -1.67 15.26
N LEU A 816 -68.15 -0.86 16.19
CA LEU A 816 -67.19 -1.30 17.20
C LEU A 816 -67.79 -2.38 18.12
N VAL A 817 -69.00 -2.14 18.64
CA VAL A 817 -69.72 -3.09 19.50
C VAL A 817 -70.02 -4.39 18.76
N GLY A 818 -70.46 -4.29 17.50
CA GLY A 818 -70.72 -5.47 16.66
C GLY A 818 -69.45 -6.29 16.39
N LEU A 819 -68.33 -5.63 16.11
CA LEU A 819 -67.05 -6.31 15.87
C LEU A 819 -66.46 -6.93 17.15
N LEU A 820 -66.63 -6.26 18.30
CA LEU A 820 -66.26 -6.81 19.61
C LEU A 820 -67.00 -8.12 19.92
N ALA A 821 -68.30 -8.16 19.64
CA ALA A 821 -69.11 -9.36 19.82
C ALA A 821 -68.64 -10.49 18.88
N LEU A 822 -68.40 -10.16 17.61
CA LEU A 822 -67.88 -11.11 16.62
C LEU A 822 -66.53 -11.72 17.03
N VAL A 823 -65.58 -10.90 17.49
CA VAL A 823 -64.27 -11.37 17.96
C VAL A 823 -64.41 -12.24 19.22
N LYS A 824 -65.31 -11.88 20.15
CA LYS A 824 -65.61 -12.68 21.36
C LYS A 824 -66.13 -14.07 20.99
N ASP A 825 -67.05 -14.15 20.03
CA ASP A 825 -67.60 -15.41 19.54
C ASP A 825 -66.53 -16.28 18.85
N HIS A 826 -65.66 -15.68 18.03
CA HIS A 826 -64.55 -16.40 17.41
C HIS A 826 -63.53 -16.91 18.45
N LEU A 827 -63.19 -16.12 19.47
CA LEU A 827 -62.31 -16.53 20.56
C LEU A 827 -62.90 -17.69 21.38
N ASN A 828 -64.20 -17.66 21.64
CA ASN A 828 -64.91 -18.73 22.36
C ASN A 828 -64.88 -20.06 21.59
N ASN A 829 -64.99 -20.00 20.27
CA ASN A 829 -64.99 -21.16 19.37
C ASN A 829 -63.59 -21.76 19.11
N MET A 830 -62.51 -21.11 19.54
CA MET A 830 -61.15 -21.66 19.42
C MET A 830 -60.85 -22.76 20.45
N LYS A 831 -60.08 -23.78 20.05
CA LYS A 831 -59.47 -24.73 21.00
C LYS A 831 -58.52 -24.00 21.96
N HIS A 832 -58.50 -24.41 23.23
CA HIS A 832 -57.57 -23.87 24.22
C HIS A 832 -56.11 -24.13 23.80
N GLY A 833 -55.32 -23.06 23.75
CA GLY A 833 -53.93 -23.08 23.28
C GLY A 833 -53.22 -21.76 23.55
N GLN A 834 -51.95 -21.65 23.15
CA GLN A 834 -51.15 -20.43 23.29
C GLN A 834 -51.76 -19.25 22.51
N TRP A 835 -52.17 -19.48 21.26
CA TRP A 835 -52.76 -18.47 20.38
C TRP A 835 -54.09 -17.89 20.88
N ARG A 836 -54.95 -18.72 21.51
CA ARG A 836 -56.19 -18.25 22.14
C ARG A 836 -55.90 -17.34 23.33
N ARG A 837 -54.94 -17.70 24.19
CA ARG A 837 -54.54 -16.88 25.34
C ARG A 837 -53.99 -15.52 24.91
N GLU A 838 -53.20 -15.49 23.84
CA GLU A 838 -52.65 -14.27 23.27
C GLU A 838 -53.75 -13.39 22.66
N GLY A 839 -54.67 -13.98 21.88
CA GLY A 839 -55.85 -13.28 21.35
C GLY A 839 -56.76 -12.72 22.45
N GLU A 840 -57.05 -13.49 23.50
CA GLU A 840 -57.81 -13.03 24.68
C GLU A 840 -57.09 -11.92 25.45
N SER A 841 -55.76 -11.92 25.46
CA SER A 841 -54.96 -10.87 26.09
C SER A 841 -55.04 -9.57 25.29
N ARG A 842 -54.86 -9.63 23.96
CA ARG A 842 -55.03 -8.48 23.06
C ARG A 842 -56.44 -7.91 23.11
N TYR A 843 -57.46 -8.78 23.04
CA TYR A 843 -58.87 -8.38 23.16
C TYR A 843 -59.15 -7.64 24.48
N ARG A 844 -58.66 -8.15 25.62
CA ARG A 844 -58.80 -7.47 26.91
C ARG A 844 -58.08 -6.13 26.96
N ALA A 845 -56.93 -5.99 26.31
CA ALA A 845 -56.22 -4.73 26.22
C ALA A 845 -57.01 -3.69 25.40
N ILE A 846 -57.59 -4.10 24.27
CA ILE A 846 -58.44 -3.24 23.43
C ILE A 846 -59.69 -2.81 24.21
N MET A 847 -60.35 -3.73 24.92
CA MET A 847 -61.50 -3.40 25.77
C MET A 847 -61.16 -2.35 26.82
N ARG A 848 -60.03 -2.50 27.54
CA ARG A 848 -59.58 -1.48 28.51
C ARG A 848 -59.33 -0.13 27.87
N CYS A 849 -58.80 -0.11 26.64
CA CYS A 849 -58.63 1.12 25.87
C CYS A 849 -59.99 1.77 25.58
N MET A 850 -60.97 0.98 25.12
CA MET A 850 -62.33 1.47 24.85
C MET A 850 -63.10 1.91 26.11
N ASP A 851 -62.87 1.26 27.25
CA ASP A 851 -63.44 1.65 28.55
C ASP A 851 -62.92 3.02 28.99
N ALA A 852 -61.68 3.39 28.63
CA ALA A 852 -61.13 4.72 28.89
C ALA A 852 -61.75 5.83 28.01
N PHE A 853 -62.46 5.47 26.94
CA PHE A 853 -63.15 6.39 26.02
C PHE A 853 -64.67 6.45 26.25
N ASP A 854 -65.19 5.91 27.35
CA ASP A 854 -66.63 5.81 27.67
C ASP A 854 -67.48 5.06 26.61
N ILE A 855 -66.87 4.08 25.93
CA ILE A 855 -67.53 3.29 24.85
C ILE A 855 -68.17 1.99 25.39
N SER A 856 -68.04 1.68 26.67
CA SER A 856 -68.55 0.43 27.26
C SER A 856 -70.07 0.48 27.50
N ASP A 857 -70.79 -0.53 27.00
CA ASP A 857 -72.10 -0.95 27.52
C ASP A 857 -71.81 -2.10 28.50
N ASP A 858 -72.36 -2.03 29.71
CA ASP A 858 -72.12 -2.98 30.83
C ASP A 858 -72.35 -4.47 30.47
N ALA A 859 -73.01 -4.77 29.34
CA ALA A 859 -73.33 -6.12 28.88
C ALA A 859 -72.13 -6.92 28.32
N LEU A 860 -71.04 -6.27 27.88
CA LEU A 860 -69.87 -6.97 27.30
C LEU A 860 -68.79 -7.37 28.32
N SER A 861 -68.90 -6.86 29.56
CA SER A 861 -67.97 -7.05 30.69
C SER A 861 -67.91 -8.48 31.25
N THR A 862 -68.74 -9.41 30.75
CA THR A 862 -68.74 -10.81 31.19
C THR A 862 -67.48 -11.54 30.73
N SER A 863 -66.61 -11.77 31.72
CA SER A 863 -65.37 -12.56 31.70
C SER A 863 -65.44 -13.83 30.85
N PHE A 864 -64.40 -14.09 30.05
CA PHE A 864 -64.15 -15.41 29.48
C PHE A 864 -64.14 -16.46 30.59
N SER A 865 -64.87 -17.55 30.40
CA SER A 865 -64.94 -18.66 31.37
C SER A 865 -63.53 -19.18 31.69
N PRO A 866 -63.17 -19.39 32.96
CA PRO A 866 -61.86 -19.93 33.32
C PRO A 866 -61.68 -21.32 32.69
N PRO A 867 -60.45 -21.71 32.30
CA PRO A 867 -60.21 -23.02 31.72
C PRO A 867 -60.57 -24.09 32.75
N SER A 868 -61.55 -24.93 32.42
CA SER A 868 -61.80 -26.15 33.17
C SER A 868 -60.57 -27.04 33.06
N LEU A 869 -59.78 -27.12 34.13
CA LEU A 869 -58.73 -28.10 34.30
C LEU A 869 -59.36 -29.50 34.25
N ARG A 870 -59.25 -30.17 33.10
CA ARG A 870 -59.20 -31.63 32.98
C ARG A 870 -58.15 -32.01 31.96
#